data_AF-A0A166J2Q8-F1
#
_entry.id   AF-A0A166J2Q8-F1
#
_cell.length_a   1.000
_cell.length_b   1.000
_cell.length_c   1.000
_cell.angle_alpha   90.00
_cell.angle_beta   90.00
_cell.angle_gamma   90.00
#
_symmetry.space_group_name_H-M   'P 1'
#
loop_
_entity.id
_entity.type
_entity.pdbx_description
1 polymer ?
#
loop_
_entity_poly.entity_id
_entity_poly.type
_entity_poly.pdbx_seq_one_letter_code
_entity_poly.pdbx_strand_id
1 'polypeptide(L)'
;MLLVSVLCVASALQVSAQSSLSFGPSAFTAPGVFPTTAFSSYFNNPTATTAQPQPVVSDPVLHTKYPEQLTDPKKIQGNDTTDPHPLPPAASHAQLLNFALTQITNIAENAAPAFGNSTCTKCIAALEVAKFLALAAPEEVPTLLVTLCNKFKFSSTCGNQFSTLALGSVITQVLANANVGGYDGQLLCQNFLSLCPLPPTSALNLTGWFAKPKPNPLPPPKKASGKRAKVLHISDFHLDPRYATGTEANCTSGLCCRENAPFANPNASSPQFPAPRYGAFNCDVPYSLALASLEAIPVLSGTEKTGFDWAVFTGDLVSHDPDNQLSRAYIEYTETVLYGLFKKYLGGGSVYAALGNHDSYNQAQDAPHNLNAPLAAQFSWNYDHVAGLWQHENWIPEAAVTQAKAHYAAYSVRRADGLRIITLNTDLWYRANYFNYINLDQLDNSGMLRFLTDELQEAEDDGDRVWIIGHVLSGWDGTNPLENPTNLFYQIVDRFSPHVIANIFFGHTHEDQLSIFYANNATNISAQTAQAISWIGPSITPLTNLNSGFRVYEVDTGSFDILDAHTWSTDVNSFSSLDHQIAHGPTYKFEYSTRETYGTNITGWGPNDPLNATWWHLVTEQFEANPSLVSTFNTFQGKQSVRSPNCTSTDCVAAKICYMRSGSGSIARQNCIPGFGSVQ
;
A
#
# COMPACT_ATOMS: atom_id res chain seq x y z
N MET A 1 37.92 -62.94 28.62
CA MET A 1 38.17 -61.92 27.58
C MET A 1 36.92 -61.80 26.73
N LEU A 2 36.00 -60.95 27.19
CA LEU A 2 35.54 -59.73 26.50
C LEU A 2 34.54 -60.02 25.35
N LEU A 3 33.26 -60.12 25.73
CA LEU A 3 32.14 -59.73 24.88
C LEU A 3 32.10 -58.20 24.83
N VAL A 4 32.13 -57.63 23.63
CA VAL A 4 31.93 -56.19 23.40
C VAL A 4 30.48 -55.97 23.02
N SER A 5 29.72 -55.39 23.94
CA SER A 5 28.38 -54.87 23.70
C SER A 5 28.48 -53.52 22.98
N VAL A 6 27.90 -53.42 21.79
CA VAL A 6 27.73 -52.17 21.06
C VAL A 6 26.56 -51.41 21.69
N LEU A 7 26.84 -50.36 22.46
CA LEU A 7 25.84 -49.36 22.85
C LEU A 7 25.58 -48.43 21.66
N CYS A 8 24.42 -48.56 21.03
CA CYS A 8 23.83 -47.48 20.24
C CYS A 8 23.38 -46.36 21.20
N VAL A 9 24.15 -45.28 21.25
CA VAL A 9 23.69 -44.03 21.87
C VAL A 9 22.74 -43.37 20.87
N ALA A 10 21.45 -43.58 21.07
CA ALA A 10 20.42 -42.76 20.45
C ALA A 10 20.49 -41.38 21.09
N SER A 11 21.17 -40.43 20.43
CA SER A 11 21.08 -39.01 20.76
C SER A 11 19.68 -38.52 20.38
N ALA A 12 18.73 -38.71 21.29
CA ALA A 12 17.45 -38.02 21.25
C ALA A 12 17.74 -36.53 21.46
N LEU A 13 17.90 -35.79 20.36
CA LEU A 13 17.73 -34.34 20.37
C LEU A 13 16.26 -34.09 20.73
N GLN A 14 15.98 -33.94 22.02
CA GLN A 14 14.76 -33.29 22.48
C GLN A 14 14.78 -31.87 21.91
N VAL A 15 14.12 -31.66 20.78
CA VAL A 15 13.67 -30.34 20.36
C VAL A 15 12.65 -29.93 21.41
N SER A 16 13.10 -29.24 22.44
CA SER A 16 12.21 -28.58 23.39
C SER A 16 11.27 -27.70 22.57
N ALA A 17 9.97 -27.94 22.64
CA ALA A 17 8.98 -27.03 22.11
C ALA A 17 9.22 -25.66 22.76
N GLN A 18 9.83 -24.73 22.03
CA GLN A 18 9.87 -23.34 22.47
C GLN A 18 8.42 -22.85 22.44
N SER A 19 7.94 -22.38 23.59
CA SER A 19 6.63 -21.75 23.74
C SER A 19 6.51 -20.56 22.77
N SER A 20 5.28 -20.16 22.45
CA SER A 20 5.01 -18.87 21.81
C SER A 20 5.83 -17.75 22.47
N LEU A 21 6.22 -16.76 21.68
CA LEU A 21 6.94 -15.61 22.21
C LEU A 21 6.05 -14.87 23.22
N SER A 22 6.63 -14.46 24.35
CA SER A 22 5.90 -13.65 25.32
C SER A 22 5.71 -12.25 24.75
N PHE A 23 4.47 -11.79 24.70
CA PHE A 23 4.12 -10.40 24.44
C PHE A 23 4.08 -9.61 25.75
N GLY A 24 3.91 -8.29 25.64
CA GLY A 24 3.72 -7.40 26.78
C GLY A 24 2.31 -7.52 27.40
N PRO A 25 1.83 -6.50 28.11
CA PRO A 25 0.47 -6.50 28.64
C PRO A 25 -0.57 -6.55 27.51
N SER A 26 -1.78 -7.01 27.82
CA SER A 26 -2.89 -7.06 26.86
C SER A 26 -3.45 -5.67 26.49
N ALA A 27 -3.08 -4.63 27.23
CA ALA A 27 -3.44 -3.26 26.93
C ALA A 27 -2.37 -2.29 27.42
N PHE A 28 -2.23 -1.16 26.72
CA PHE A 28 -1.37 -0.05 27.10
C PHE A 28 -2.12 1.27 26.88
N THR A 29 -2.21 2.07 27.93
CA THR A 29 -2.77 3.43 27.88
C THR A 29 -1.62 4.42 27.78
N ALA A 30 -1.52 5.10 26.64
CA ALA A 30 -0.50 6.13 26.46
C ALA A 30 -0.64 7.25 27.50
N PRO A 31 0.43 7.95 27.90
CA PRO A 31 0.32 9.18 28.67
C PRO A 31 -0.52 10.22 27.95
N GLY A 32 -1.34 10.96 28.69
CA GLY A 32 -2.14 12.05 28.10
C GLY A 32 -1.34 13.32 27.81
N VAL A 33 -0.11 13.41 28.33
CA VAL A 33 0.83 14.50 28.06
C VAL A 33 1.63 14.15 26.81
N PHE A 34 1.72 15.08 25.86
CA PHE A 34 2.51 14.88 24.65
C PHE A 34 4.01 14.71 25.00
N PRO A 35 4.70 13.69 24.48
CA PRO A 35 6.11 13.44 24.80
C PRO A 35 7.01 14.46 24.10
N THR A 36 7.22 15.61 24.73
CA THR A 36 7.94 16.76 24.15
C THR A 36 9.37 16.45 23.74
N THR A 37 9.99 15.40 24.29
CA THR A 37 11.33 14.94 23.90
C THR A 37 11.36 14.20 22.57
N ALA A 38 10.22 13.96 21.91
CA ALA A 38 10.15 13.33 20.59
C ALA A 38 10.95 14.12 19.54
N PHE A 39 10.87 15.45 19.61
CA PHE A 39 11.62 16.39 18.77
C PHE A 39 12.49 17.32 19.62
N SER A 40 13.50 17.93 19.00
CA SER A 40 14.43 18.83 19.70
C SER A 40 13.83 20.18 20.06
N SER A 41 12.91 20.70 19.24
CA SER A 41 12.21 21.97 19.44
C SER A 41 10.90 22.03 18.65
N TYR A 42 10.06 23.02 18.96
CA TYR A 42 8.72 23.21 18.37
C TYR A 42 8.49 24.69 18.06
N PHE A 43 7.70 24.98 17.03
CA PHE A 43 7.28 26.34 16.70
C PHE A 43 6.21 26.88 17.66
N ASN A 44 5.39 25.99 18.21
CA ASN A 44 4.37 26.31 19.21
C ASN A 44 4.65 25.62 20.56
N ASN A 45 3.77 25.81 21.55
CA ASN A 45 3.86 25.07 22.81
C ASN A 45 3.34 23.63 22.61
N PRO A 46 4.20 22.59 22.64
CA PRO A 46 3.79 21.21 22.40
C PRO A 46 2.94 20.60 23.53
N THR A 47 2.78 21.29 24.66
CA THR A 47 1.92 20.83 25.76
C THR A 47 0.50 21.38 25.67
N ALA A 48 0.21 22.26 24.70
CA ALA A 48 -1.14 22.79 24.51
C ALA A 48 -2.06 21.68 23.98
N THR A 49 -3.25 21.54 24.56
CA THR A 49 -4.25 20.57 24.09
C THR A 49 -5.16 21.14 23.01
N THR A 50 -5.25 22.47 22.92
CA THR A 50 -6.07 23.20 21.95
C THR A 50 -5.41 23.36 20.59
N ALA A 51 -4.17 22.92 20.42
CA ALA A 51 -3.44 22.96 19.16
C ALA A 51 -2.54 21.72 19.04
N GLN A 52 -2.43 21.17 17.84
CA GLN A 52 -1.46 20.11 17.56
C GLN A 52 -0.02 20.63 17.73
N PRO A 53 0.91 19.83 18.28
CA PRO A 53 2.34 20.14 18.26
C PRO A 53 2.88 20.37 16.85
N GLN A 54 3.69 21.41 16.67
CA GLN A 54 4.35 21.77 15.41
C GLN A 54 5.87 21.63 15.57
N PRO A 55 6.44 20.43 15.34
CA PRO A 55 7.86 20.20 15.56
C PRO A 55 8.72 20.92 14.52
N VAL A 56 9.88 21.36 14.97
CA VAL A 56 10.92 21.93 14.12
C VAL A 56 11.77 20.79 13.57
N VAL A 57 11.67 20.54 12.27
CA VAL A 57 12.32 19.39 11.61
C VAL A 57 13.45 19.87 10.70
N SER A 58 14.56 19.14 10.70
CA SER A 58 15.68 19.35 9.78
C SER A 58 16.00 18.04 9.11
N ASP A 59 16.17 18.11 7.80
CA ASP A 59 16.41 16.99 6.93
C ASP A 59 17.87 16.54 7.02
N PRO A 60 18.16 15.28 7.37
CA PRO A 60 19.53 14.79 7.47
C PRO A 60 20.17 14.50 6.10
N VAL A 61 19.40 14.36 5.03
CA VAL A 61 19.85 14.05 3.66
C VAL A 61 19.97 15.32 2.83
N LEU A 62 18.94 16.16 2.84
CA LEU A 62 18.91 17.44 2.12
C LEU A 62 19.66 18.54 2.87
N HIS A 63 19.93 18.36 4.17
CA HIS A 63 20.57 19.34 5.05
C HIS A 63 19.83 20.68 5.13
N THR A 64 18.51 20.64 4.96
CA THR A 64 17.62 21.80 5.01
C THR A 64 16.72 21.75 6.23
N LYS A 65 16.32 22.93 6.71
CA LYS A 65 15.32 23.05 7.77
C LYS A 65 13.98 23.38 7.15
N TYR A 66 12.96 22.58 7.43
CA TYR A 66 11.61 22.81 6.91
C TYR A 66 10.97 24.05 7.55
N PRO A 67 10.30 24.91 6.75
CA PRO A 67 9.64 26.11 7.26
C PRO A 67 8.31 25.78 7.97
N GLU A 68 7.95 26.57 8.99
CA GLU A 68 6.68 26.43 9.73
C GLU A 68 5.45 26.46 8.81
N GLN A 69 5.49 27.30 7.76
CA GLN A 69 4.38 27.49 6.83
C GLN A 69 4.04 26.24 6.03
N LEU A 70 4.93 25.24 5.98
CA LEU A 70 4.66 23.98 5.29
C LEU A 70 3.60 23.14 6.02
N THR A 71 3.56 23.25 7.34
CA THR A 71 2.71 22.45 8.24
C THR A 71 1.71 23.29 9.04
N ASP A 72 1.64 24.60 8.82
CA ASP A 72 0.72 25.51 9.49
C ASP A 72 -0.75 25.10 9.20
N PRO A 73 -1.51 24.63 10.22
CA PRO A 73 -2.90 24.21 10.03
C PRO A 73 -3.81 25.35 9.55
N LYS A 74 -3.45 26.61 9.83
CA LYS A 74 -4.28 27.79 9.52
C LYS A 74 -4.02 28.35 8.12
N LYS A 75 -2.90 27.98 7.51
CA LYS A 75 -2.45 28.51 6.23
C LYS A 75 -1.94 27.39 5.34
N ILE A 76 -2.87 26.52 4.95
CA ILE A 76 -2.60 25.48 3.97
C ILE A 76 -2.37 26.15 2.61
N GLN A 77 -1.15 25.99 2.08
CA GLN A 77 -0.81 26.53 0.78
C GLN A 77 -1.62 25.79 -0.29
N GLY A 78 -2.33 26.54 -1.10
CA GLY A 78 -3.00 26.02 -2.29
C GLY A 78 -2.17 26.31 -3.52
N ASN A 79 -2.24 25.41 -4.50
CA ASN A 79 -1.60 25.46 -5.81
C ASN A 79 -0.09 25.61 -5.73
N ASP A 80 0.62 24.48 -5.80
CA ASP A 80 2.07 24.48 -5.83
C ASP A 80 2.59 25.11 -7.13
N THR A 81 3.29 26.23 -6.99
CA THR A 81 3.95 26.95 -8.10
C THR A 81 5.47 26.87 -8.03
N THR A 82 6.00 26.18 -7.03
CA THR A 82 7.43 26.04 -6.79
C THR A 82 7.96 24.80 -7.48
N ASP A 83 7.27 23.67 -7.32
CA ASP A 83 7.70 22.42 -7.92
C ASP A 83 7.42 22.36 -9.43
N PRO A 84 8.23 21.59 -10.19
CA PRO A 84 8.07 21.52 -11.63
C PRO A 84 6.82 20.74 -12.03
N HIS A 85 6.08 21.31 -12.99
CA HIS A 85 4.90 20.70 -13.63
C HIS A 85 5.19 20.39 -15.10
N PRO A 86 5.99 19.36 -15.40
CA PRO A 86 6.49 19.13 -16.75
C PRO A 86 5.36 18.74 -17.71
N LEU A 87 5.39 19.33 -18.89
CA LEU A 87 4.54 18.99 -20.03
C LEU A 87 5.38 18.25 -21.08
N PRO A 88 4.79 17.38 -21.90
CA PRO A 88 5.49 16.81 -23.04
C PRO A 88 5.86 17.93 -24.04
N PRO A 89 6.95 17.76 -24.82
CA PRO A 89 7.26 18.70 -25.88
C PRO A 89 6.21 18.64 -26.98
N ALA A 90 5.94 19.78 -27.63
CA ALA A 90 5.12 19.80 -28.83
C ALA A 90 5.72 18.88 -29.91
N ALA A 91 4.87 18.06 -30.52
CA ALA A 91 5.23 17.11 -31.54
C ALA A 91 5.69 17.83 -32.83
N SER A 92 6.64 17.21 -33.52
CA SER A 92 7.08 17.70 -34.83
C SER A 92 5.95 17.63 -35.87
N HIS A 93 6.04 18.45 -36.93
CA HIS A 93 5.12 18.40 -38.07
C HIS A 93 4.97 16.99 -38.67
N ALA A 94 6.06 16.21 -38.69
CA ALA A 94 6.05 14.83 -39.17
C ALA A 94 5.26 13.89 -38.25
N GLN A 95 5.41 14.03 -36.93
CA GLN A 95 4.63 13.27 -35.95
C GLN A 95 3.14 13.60 -36.02
N LEU A 96 2.80 14.90 -36.16
CA LEU A 96 1.41 15.33 -36.34
C LEU A 96 0.80 14.78 -37.64
N LEU A 97 1.55 14.83 -38.75
CA LEU A 97 1.12 14.22 -40.01
C LEU A 97 0.91 12.71 -39.85
N ASN A 98 1.84 12.00 -39.19
CA ASN A 98 1.72 10.57 -38.97
C ASN A 98 0.48 10.23 -38.12
N PHE A 99 0.26 10.97 -37.02
CA PHE A 99 -0.94 10.79 -36.20
C PHE A 99 -2.21 11.03 -37.03
N ALA A 100 -2.27 12.10 -37.81
CA ALA A 100 -3.42 12.39 -38.67
C ALA A 100 -3.65 11.29 -39.72
N LEU A 101 -2.60 10.80 -40.38
CA LEU A 101 -2.68 9.70 -41.34
C LEU A 101 -3.19 8.42 -40.69
N THR A 102 -2.64 8.02 -39.55
CA THR A 102 -3.11 6.84 -38.80
C THR A 102 -4.58 6.96 -38.43
N GLN A 103 -5.00 8.13 -37.95
CA GLN A 103 -6.40 8.39 -37.59
C GLN A 103 -7.33 8.32 -38.80
N ILE A 104 -6.95 8.93 -39.93
CA ILE A 104 -7.73 8.86 -41.18
C ILE A 104 -7.85 7.42 -41.68
N THR A 105 -6.75 6.66 -41.70
CA THR A 105 -6.74 5.25 -42.10
C THR A 105 -7.64 4.42 -41.19
N ASN A 106 -7.52 4.56 -39.87
CA ASN A 106 -8.34 3.82 -38.92
C ASN A 106 -9.84 4.09 -39.10
N ILE A 107 -10.21 5.35 -39.38
CA ILE A 107 -11.60 5.74 -39.68
C ILE A 107 -12.06 5.15 -41.03
N ALA A 108 -11.23 5.24 -42.08
CA ALA A 108 -11.58 4.77 -43.43
C ALA A 108 -11.72 3.24 -43.51
N GLU A 109 -10.90 2.51 -42.77
CA GLU A 109 -10.89 1.04 -42.75
C GLU A 109 -11.91 0.43 -41.78
N ASN A 110 -12.68 1.26 -41.05
CA ASN A 110 -13.51 0.85 -39.90
C ASN A 110 -12.72 0.07 -38.82
N ALA A 111 -11.42 0.31 -38.72
CA ALA A 111 -10.54 -0.32 -37.73
C ALA A 111 -10.61 0.40 -36.37
N ALA A 112 -11.00 1.68 -36.34
CA ALA A 112 -11.48 2.35 -35.14
C ALA A 112 -12.98 2.05 -34.92
N PRO A 113 -13.50 2.15 -33.68
CA PRO A 113 -14.94 2.13 -33.46
C PRO A 113 -15.58 3.34 -34.17
N ALA A 114 -15.99 3.17 -35.42
CA ALA A 114 -16.62 4.20 -36.25
C ALA A 114 -17.64 4.96 -35.40
N PHE A 115 -17.47 6.29 -35.22
CA PHE A 115 -18.23 7.20 -34.33
C PHE A 115 -19.58 6.64 -33.89
N GLY A 116 -19.51 5.70 -32.97
CA GLY A 116 -20.64 4.82 -32.68
C GLY A 116 -21.61 5.55 -31.77
N ASN A 117 -22.82 5.00 -31.66
CA ASN A 117 -23.78 5.56 -30.72
C ASN A 117 -23.47 5.20 -29.25
N SER A 118 -22.48 4.34 -28.98
CA SER A 118 -22.13 3.95 -27.60
C SER A 118 -21.33 5.04 -26.87
N THR A 119 -21.39 5.02 -25.54
CA THR A 119 -20.60 5.91 -24.68
C THR A 119 -19.11 5.66 -24.84
N CYS A 120 -18.71 4.40 -25.04
CA CYS A 120 -17.31 4.00 -25.17
C CYS A 120 -16.67 4.58 -26.44
N THR A 121 -17.34 4.42 -27.59
CA THR A 121 -16.82 4.95 -28.87
C THR A 121 -16.72 6.47 -28.87
N LYS A 122 -17.66 7.15 -28.20
CA LYS A 122 -17.61 8.61 -28.02
C LYS A 122 -16.46 9.05 -27.10
N CYS A 123 -16.20 8.28 -26.04
CA CYS A 123 -15.09 8.56 -25.14
C CYS A 123 -13.73 8.41 -25.85
N ILE A 124 -13.52 7.29 -26.54
CA ILE A 124 -12.30 7.04 -27.32
C ILE A 124 -12.08 8.14 -28.36
N ALA A 125 -13.12 8.50 -29.12
CA ALA A 125 -13.04 9.61 -30.09
C ALA A 125 -12.69 10.95 -29.43
N ALA A 126 -13.21 11.23 -28.22
CA ALA A 126 -12.85 12.43 -27.48
C ALA A 126 -11.39 12.40 -27.02
N LEU A 127 -10.86 11.23 -26.60
CA LEU A 127 -9.45 11.07 -26.26
C LEU A 127 -8.55 11.26 -27.48
N GLU A 128 -8.94 10.84 -28.69
CA GLU A 128 -8.18 11.08 -29.92
C GLU A 128 -8.06 12.59 -30.23
N VAL A 129 -9.15 13.35 -30.03
CA VAL A 129 -9.12 14.82 -30.14
C VAL A 129 -8.21 15.43 -29.07
N ALA A 130 -8.31 14.95 -27.82
CA ALA A 130 -7.48 15.44 -26.73
C ALA A 130 -5.98 15.11 -26.95
N LYS A 131 -5.67 13.93 -27.50
CA LYS A 131 -4.30 13.55 -27.89
C LYS A 131 -3.76 14.45 -28.99
N PHE A 132 -4.56 14.81 -30.00
CA PHE A 132 -4.14 15.78 -31.01
C PHE A 132 -3.71 17.11 -30.37
N LEU A 133 -4.50 17.61 -29.40
CA LEU A 133 -4.14 18.82 -28.66
C LEU A 133 -2.87 18.62 -27.82
N ALA A 134 -2.74 17.50 -27.12
CA ALA A 134 -1.55 17.19 -26.32
C ALA A 134 -0.27 17.11 -27.17
N LEU A 135 -0.37 16.68 -28.42
CA LEU A 135 0.74 16.66 -29.36
C LEU A 135 1.01 18.05 -29.96
N ALA A 136 -0.01 18.83 -30.30
CA ALA A 136 0.15 20.09 -31.03
C ALA A 136 0.42 21.31 -30.14
N ALA A 137 -0.26 21.38 -28.99
CA ALA A 137 -0.23 22.50 -28.04
C ALA A 137 -0.46 21.95 -26.60
N PRO A 138 0.52 21.23 -26.04
CA PRO A 138 0.39 20.57 -24.73
C PRO A 138 -0.03 21.52 -23.59
N GLU A 139 0.37 22.78 -23.65
CA GLU A 139 0.03 23.83 -22.68
C GLU A 139 -1.47 24.13 -22.59
N GLU A 140 -2.25 23.82 -23.63
CA GLU A 140 -3.69 24.06 -23.67
C GLU A 140 -4.53 22.90 -23.09
N VAL A 141 -3.92 21.73 -22.89
CA VAL A 141 -4.63 20.54 -22.41
C VAL A 141 -5.19 20.73 -20.99
N PRO A 142 -4.48 21.30 -20.00
CA PRO A 142 -5.06 21.57 -18.69
C PRO A 142 -6.31 22.46 -18.75
N THR A 143 -6.29 23.50 -19.61
CA THR A 143 -7.47 24.36 -19.86
C THR A 143 -8.63 23.56 -20.45
N LEU A 144 -8.35 22.67 -21.40
CA LEU A 144 -9.35 21.74 -21.95
C LEU A 144 -9.95 20.87 -20.85
N LEU A 145 -9.12 20.23 -20.01
CA LEU A 145 -9.59 19.32 -18.95
C LEU A 145 -10.50 20.03 -17.95
N VAL A 146 -10.10 21.22 -17.46
CA VAL A 146 -10.92 22.05 -16.56
C VAL A 146 -12.23 22.43 -17.24
N THR A 147 -12.20 22.82 -18.51
CA THR A 147 -13.39 23.23 -19.28
C THR A 147 -14.37 22.07 -19.44
N LEU A 148 -13.88 20.88 -19.80
CA LEU A 148 -14.70 19.68 -19.97
C LEU A 148 -15.26 19.20 -18.62
N CYS A 149 -14.45 19.20 -17.57
CA CYS A 149 -14.89 18.85 -16.22
C CYS A 149 -16.05 19.74 -15.76
N ASN A 150 -15.94 21.07 -15.94
CA ASN A 150 -17.01 22.00 -15.60
C ASN A 150 -18.25 21.81 -16.47
N LYS A 151 -18.07 21.62 -17.78
CA LYS A 151 -19.16 21.44 -18.74
C LYS A 151 -19.99 20.20 -18.45
N PHE A 152 -19.33 19.09 -18.11
CA PHE A 152 -19.99 17.81 -17.82
C PHE A 152 -20.24 17.57 -16.33
N LYS A 153 -19.85 18.52 -15.46
CA LYS A 153 -20.01 18.47 -14.01
C LYS A 153 -19.40 17.21 -13.38
N PHE A 154 -18.19 16.86 -13.83
CA PHE A 154 -17.46 15.71 -13.27
C PHE A 154 -17.00 15.95 -11.84
N SER A 155 -16.76 17.22 -11.47
CA SER A 155 -16.36 17.61 -10.12
C SER A 155 -16.82 19.03 -9.82
N SER A 156 -16.94 19.37 -8.54
CA SER A 156 -17.13 20.75 -8.07
C SER A 156 -15.82 21.52 -7.94
N THR A 157 -14.68 20.84 -8.00
CA THR A 157 -13.33 21.40 -7.79
C THR A 157 -12.43 21.20 -9.02
N CYS A 158 -13.00 21.23 -10.22
CA CYS A 158 -12.29 20.96 -11.48
C CYS A 158 -10.95 21.70 -11.64
N GLY A 159 -10.88 22.98 -11.24
CA GLY A 159 -9.64 23.77 -11.32
C GLY A 159 -8.55 23.27 -10.38
N ASN A 160 -8.92 22.78 -9.19
CA ASN A 160 -7.97 22.24 -8.22
C ASN A 160 -7.46 20.85 -8.67
N GLN A 161 -8.29 20.08 -9.37
CA GLN A 161 -7.93 18.72 -9.80
C GLN A 161 -7.18 18.68 -11.12
N PHE A 162 -7.60 19.47 -12.11
CA PHE A 162 -7.15 19.30 -13.51
C PHE A 162 -6.35 20.48 -14.07
N SER A 163 -6.00 21.47 -13.25
CA SER A 163 -5.07 22.52 -13.69
C SER A 163 -3.67 21.98 -13.92
N THR A 164 -2.82 22.78 -14.56
CA THR A 164 -1.41 22.44 -14.77
C THR A 164 -0.66 22.20 -13.47
N LEU A 165 -1.11 22.79 -12.35
CA LEU A 165 -0.49 22.68 -11.02
C LEU A 165 -0.98 21.45 -10.23
N ALA A 166 -1.73 20.57 -10.89
CA ALA A 166 -2.28 19.33 -10.36
C ALA A 166 -2.19 18.26 -11.46
N LEU A 167 -3.23 17.43 -11.66
CA LEU A 167 -3.18 16.32 -12.63
C LEU A 167 -3.14 16.77 -14.10
N GLY A 168 -3.34 18.05 -14.42
CA GLY A 168 -3.35 18.53 -15.79
C GLY A 168 -2.05 18.24 -16.54
N SER A 169 -0.89 18.40 -15.87
CA SER A 169 0.41 18.08 -16.46
C SER A 169 0.58 16.59 -16.72
N VAL A 170 0.23 15.76 -15.75
CA VAL A 170 0.24 14.29 -15.82
C VAL A 170 -0.65 13.76 -16.94
N ILE A 171 -1.92 14.17 -16.98
CA ILE A 171 -2.88 13.73 -18.00
C ILE A 171 -2.41 14.17 -19.39
N THR A 172 -1.80 15.35 -19.53
CA THR A 172 -1.23 15.80 -20.82
C THR A 172 -0.12 14.85 -21.29
N GLN A 173 0.79 14.45 -20.39
CA GLN A 173 1.83 13.48 -20.72
C GLN A 173 1.25 12.13 -21.15
N VAL A 174 0.24 11.64 -20.44
CA VAL A 174 -0.41 10.36 -20.74
C VAL A 174 -1.13 10.42 -22.08
N LEU A 175 -1.90 11.48 -22.36
CA LEU A 175 -2.55 11.66 -23.66
C LEU A 175 -1.55 11.69 -24.83
N ALA A 176 -0.40 12.34 -24.65
CA ALA A 176 0.63 12.40 -25.69
C ALA A 176 1.23 11.02 -26.01
N ASN A 177 1.38 10.15 -25.01
CA ASN A 177 2.11 8.89 -25.14
C ASN A 177 1.21 7.65 -25.31
N ALA A 178 0.02 7.61 -24.70
CA ALA A 178 -0.87 6.46 -24.71
C ALA A 178 -1.49 6.18 -26.10
N ASN A 179 -1.76 4.92 -26.40
CA ASN A 179 -2.57 4.52 -27.55
C ASN A 179 -4.07 4.74 -27.27
N VAL A 180 -4.49 6.00 -27.25
CA VAL A 180 -5.87 6.39 -26.87
C VAL A 180 -6.96 5.90 -27.81
N GLY A 181 -6.63 5.46 -29.03
CA GLY A 181 -7.56 4.82 -29.96
C GLY A 181 -7.71 3.32 -29.73
N GLY A 182 -6.80 2.71 -28.94
CA GLY A 182 -6.72 1.27 -28.69
C GLY A 182 -7.00 0.89 -27.24
N TYR A 183 -6.25 -0.11 -26.76
CA TYR A 183 -6.45 -0.71 -25.45
C TYR A 183 -6.27 0.30 -24.30
N ASP A 184 -5.25 1.15 -24.38
CA ASP A 184 -5.01 2.23 -23.40
C ASP A 184 -6.23 3.15 -23.26
N GLY A 185 -6.77 3.60 -24.40
CA GLY A 185 -7.95 4.47 -24.44
C GLY A 185 -9.21 3.81 -23.87
N GLN A 186 -9.43 2.53 -24.15
CA GLN A 186 -10.54 1.78 -23.58
C GLN A 186 -10.44 1.73 -22.05
N LEU A 187 -9.25 1.46 -21.51
CA LEU A 187 -9.01 1.39 -20.06
C LEU A 187 -9.07 2.77 -19.40
N LEU A 188 -8.57 3.83 -20.04
CA LEU A 188 -8.74 5.21 -19.58
C LEU A 188 -10.23 5.58 -19.46
N CYS A 189 -10.99 5.30 -20.52
CA CYS A 189 -12.43 5.56 -20.57
C CYS A 189 -13.24 4.71 -19.57
N GLN A 190 -12.80 3.47 -19.33
CA GLN A 190 -13.44 2.61 -18.33
C GLN A 190 -13.10 3.08 -16.91
N ASN A 191 -11.84 3.34 -16.61
CA ASN A 191 -11.38 3.60 -15.25
C ASN A 191 -11.83 4.97 -14.72
N PHE A 192 -11.56 6.03 -15.48
CA PHE A 192 -11.73 7.40 -15.01
C PHE A 192 -13.09 8.00 -15.34
N LEU A 193 -13.81 7.42 -16.32
CA LEU A 193 -15.08 7.95 -16.80
C LEU A 193 -16.23 6.94 -16.74
N SER A 194 -15.96 5.65 -16.50
CA SER A 194 -16.97 4.57 -16.54
C SER A 194 -17.77 4.52 -17.85
N LEU A 195 -17.17 4.93 -18.98
CA LEU A 195 -17.83 5.01 -20.29
C LEU A 195 -17.58 3.80 -21.19
N CYS A 196 -16.57 2.99 -20.88
CA CYS A 196 -16.24 1.75 -21.57
C CYS A 196 -16.42 0.53 -20.64
N PRO A 197 -16.74 -0.66 -21.20
CA PRO A 197 -16.65 -1.90 -20.44
C PRO A 197 -15.19 -2.21 -20.11
N LEU A 198 -14.97 -2.85 -18.96
CA LEU A 198 -13.66 -3.38 -18.57
C LEU A 198 -13.24 -4.42 -19.60
N PRO A 199 -12.13 -4.24 -20.33
CA PRO A 199 -11.64 -5.27 -21.20
C PRO A 199 -11.20 -6.49 -20.38
N PRO A 200 -11.30 -7.70 -20.95
CA PRO A 200 -10.78 -8.89 -20.27
C PRO A 200 -9.28 -8.77 -20.06
N THR A 201 -8.78 -9.47 -19.04
CA THR A 201 -7.36 -9.65 -18.81
C THR A 201 -6.68 -10.23 -20.05
N SER A 202 -5.55 -9.64 -20.44
CA SER A 202 -4.79 -10.06 -21.61
C SER A 202 -4.13 -11.41 -21.41
N ALA A 203 -4.07 -12.22 -22.48
CA ALA A 203 -3.31 -13.47 -22.46
C ALA A 203 -1.81 -13.19 -22.30
N LEU A 204 -1.16 -13.90 -21.38
CA LEU A 204 0.28 -13.74 -21.14
C LEU A 204 1.09 -14.63 -22.07
N ASN A 205 2.10 -14.06 -22.73
CA ASN A 205 3.16 -14.83 -23.40
C ASN A 205 4.40 -14.84 -22.51
N LEU A 206 4.59 -15.92 -21.75
CA LEU A 206 5.72 -16.08 -20.84
C LEU A 206 6.92 -16.78 -21.48
N THR A 207 6.91 -16.97 -22.81
CA THR A 207 8.03 -17.60 -23.52
C THR A 207 9.29 -16.78 -23.33
N GLY A 208 10.30 -17.37 -22.70
CA GLY A 208 11.56 -16.69 -22.39
C GLY A 208 11.49 -15.70 -21.22
N TRP A 209 10.37 -15.60 -20.51
CA TRP A 209 10.27 -14.73 -19.33
C TRP A 209 11.07 -15.27 -18.14
N PHE A 210 10.95 -16.57 -17.86
CA PHE A 210 11.67 -17.22 -16.76
C PHE A 210 12.97 -17.86 -17.26
N ALA A 211 14.07 -17.59 -16.56
CA ALA A 211 15.37 -18.17 -16.90
C ALA A 211 15.40 -19.70 -16.70
N LYS A 212 14.71 -20.19 -15.66
CA LYS A 212 14.55 -21.62 -15.36
C LYS A 212 13.07 -21.96 -15.16
N PRO A 213 12.62 -23.18 -15.49
CA PRO A 213 11.27 -23.65 -15.16
C PRO A 213 11.11 -23.91 -13.66
N LYS A 214 9.86 -23.96 -13.17
CA LYS A 214 9.57 -24.37 -11.79
C LYS A 214 10.14 -25.78 -11.55
N PRO A 215 10.93 -26.01 -10.47
CA PRO A 215 11.49 -27.34 -10.22
C PRO A 215 10.40 -28.41 -10.10
N ASN A 216 10.61 -29.57 -10.71
CA ASN A 216 9.74 -30.74 -10.59
C ASN A 216 10.58 -32.03 -10.47
N PRO A 217 10.61 -32.69 -9.29
CA PRO A 217 9.89 -32.33 -8.06
C PRO A 217 10.40 -31.02 -7.44
N LEU A 218 9.58 -30.41 -6.59
CA LEU A 218 10.00 -29.25 -5.81
C LEU A 218 11.18 -29.60 -4.88
N PRO A 219 12.06 -28.63 -4.56
CA PRO A 219 13.10 -28.84 -3.56
C PRO A 219 12.48 -29.16 -2.20
N PRO A 220 13.19 -29.87 -1.30
CA PRO A 220 12.75 -30.04 0.07
C PRO A 220 12.49 -28.67 0.75
N PRO A 221 11.39 -28.51 1.51
CA PRO A 221 11.12 -27.27 2.23
C PRO A 221 12.28 -26.88 3.14
N LYS A 222 12.55 -25.57 3.26
CA LYS A 222 13.59 -25.08 4.16
C LYS A 222 13.23 -25.45 5.60
N LYS A 223 14.17 -26.07 6.30
CA LYS A 223 13.92 -26.61 7.64
C LYS A 223 13.74 -25.48 8.64
N ALA A 224 12.65 -25.53 9.40
CA ALA A 224 12.43 -24.62 10.52
C ALA A 224 13.59 -24.71 11.53
N SER A 225 14.03 -23.54 12.01
CA SER A 225 15.07 -23.45 13.04
C SER A 225 14.55 -23.83 14.44
N GLY A 226 13.24 -23.68 14.67
CA GLY A 226 12.60 -23.78 15.97
C GLY A 226 12.76 -22.53 16.84
N LYS A 227 13.54 -21.54 16.38
CA LYS A 227 13.70 -20.23 17.03
C LYS A 227 12.75 -19.24 16.38
N ARG A 228 12.12 -18.40 17.20
CA ARG A 228 11.14 -17.40 16.77
C ARG A 228 11.71 -15.98 16.85
N ALA A 229 11.34 -15.15 15.87
CA ALA A 229 11.57 -13.70 15.83
C ALA A 229 10.24 -12.94 15.94
N LYS A 230 10.28 -11.71 16.47
CA LYS A 230 9.17 -10.75 16.44
C LYS A 230 9.41 -9.76 15.31
N VAL A 231 8.45 -9.68 14.40
CA VAL A 231 8.54 -8.81 13.23
C VAL A 231 7.34 -7.89 13.20
N LEU A 232 7.60 -6.58 13.19
CA LEU A 232 6.54 -5.57 13.14
C LEU A 232 6.09 -5.32 11.70
N HIS A 233 4.79 -5.11 11.50
CA HIS A 233 4.23 -4.61 10.26
C HIS A 233 3.42 -3.35 10.56
N ILE A 234 3.92 -2.22 10.08
CA ILE A 234 3.22 -0.93 10.07
C ILE A 234 2.82 -0.64 8.63
N SER A 235 1.62 -0.12 8.43
CA SER A 235 1.13 0.33 7.13
C SER A 235 0.28 1.58 7.30
N ASP A 236 0.17 2.39 6.25
CA ASP A 236 -0.83 3.47 6.12
C ASP A 236 -0.84 4.36 7.38
N PHE A 237 0.31 4.99 7.62
CA PHE A 237 0.50 5.86 8.76
C PHE A 237 -0.24 7.18 8.57
N HIS A 238 -0.20 7.75 7.37
CA HIS A 238 -0.80 9.03 7.00
C HIS A 238 -0.70 10.06 8.11
N LEU A 239 0.54 10.41 8.47
CA LEU A 239 0.76 11.50 9.39
C LEU A 239 0.16 12.76 8.77
N ASP A 240 -0.59 13.46 9.60
CA ASP A 240 -1.15 14.74 9.27
C ASP A 240 -0.48 15.86 10.10
N PRO A 241 0.58 16.50 9.56
CA PRO A 241 1.21 17.66 10.18
C PRO A 241 0.31 18.88 10.33
N ARG A 242 -0.75 19.01 9.52
CA ARG A 242 -1.64 20.17 9.45
C ARG A 242 -2.95 19.95 10.23
N TYR A 243 -3.08 18.85 10.97
CA TYR A 243 -4.27 18.52 11.75
C TYR A 243 -4.61 19.65 12.72
N ALA A 244 -5.88 20.02 12.81
CA ALA A 244 -6.35 21.14 13.61
C ALA A 244 -7.37 20.70 14.67
N THR A 245 -6.91 20.56 15.92
CA THR A 245 -7.75 20.20 17.07
C THR A 245 -8.95 21.14 17.22
N GLY A 246 -10.15 20.57 17.36
CA GLY A 246 -11.41 21.30 17.53
C GLY A 246 -12.09 21.74 16.23
N THR A 247 -11.49 21.56 15.05
CA THR A 247 -12.14 21.81 13.75
C THR A 247 -13.19 20.74 13.40
N GLU A 248 -13.85 20.80 12.25
CA GLU A 248 -14.87 19.81 11.90
C GLU A 248 -14.26 18.45 11.56
N ALA A 249 -14.64 17.41 12.31
CA ALA A 249 -14.24 16.02 12.08
C ALA A 249 -15.28 15.16 11.36
N ASN A 250 -16.47 15.70 11.07
CA ASN A 250 -17.51 15.00 10.31
C ASN A 250 -17.91 15.77 9.04
N CYS A 251 -16.91 16.30 8.32
CA CYS A 251 -17.10 17.01 7.06
C CYS A 251 -17.72 16.11 5.97
N THR A 252 -18.32 16.72 4.95
CA THR A 252 -19.02 16.01 3.85
C THR A 252 -18.21 15.85 2.58
N SER A 253 -17.00 16.44 2.52
CA SER A 253 -16.11 16.34 1.37
C SER A 253 -14.69 16.75 1.77
N GLY A 254 -13.69 16.18 1.08
CA GLY A 254 -12.28 16.40 1.39
C GLY A 254 -11.84 15.74 2.70
N LEU A 255 -10.58 15.99 3.07
CA LEU A 255 -10.03 15.57 4.35
C LEU A 255 -10.59 16.44 5.48
N CYS A 256 -11.19 15.82 6.51
CA CYS A 256 -11.70 16.54 7.67
C CYS A 256 -10.58 16.90 8.68
N CYS A 257 -10.94 17.44 9.84
CA CYS A 257 -10.02 17.90 10.87
C CYS A 257 -9.02 18.96 10.39
N ARG A 258 -9.44 19.76 9.40
CA ARG A 258 -8.71 20.90 8.84
C ARG A 258 -9.41 22.21 9.16
N GLU A 259 -8.64 23.29 9.24
CA GLU A 259 -9.19 24.65 9.32
C GLU A 259 -9.99 25.04 8.07
N ASN A 260 -9.67 24.46 6.91
CA ASN A 260 -10.38 24.67 5.65
C ASN A 260 -11.45 23.59 5.35
N ALA A 261 -11.69 22.65 6.26
CA ALA A 261 -12.69 21.60 6.04
C ALA A 261 -14.11 22.18 6.11
N PRO A 262 -14.99 21.84 5.16
CA PRO A 262 -16.37 22.32 5.19
C PRO A 262 -17.15 21.67 6.33
N PHE A 263 -18.06 22.43 6.93
CA PHE A 263 -18.98 21.87 7.93
C PHE A 263 -19.99 20.92 7.29
N ALA A 264 -20.39 19.89 8.03
CA ALA A 264 -21.40 18.93 7.57
C ALA A 264 -22.72 19.64 7.19
N ASN A 265 -23.10 20.62 8.01
CA ASN A 265 -24.19 21.54 7.72
C ASN A 265 -23.59 22.86 7.20
N PRO A 266 -23.80 23.22 5.92
CA PRO A 266 -23.28 24.46 5.34
C PRO A 266 -23.75 25.75 6.04
N ASN A 267 -24.83 25.68 6.81
CA ASN A 267 -25.37 26.82 7.58
C ASN A 267 -24.83 26.89 9.02
N ALA A 268 -23.97 25.96 9.43
CA ALA A 268 -23.36 25.99 10.76
C ALA A 268 -22.34 27.12 10.86
N SER A 269 -22.24 27.74 12.04
CA SER A 269 -21.23 28.75 12.37
C SER A 269 -20.08 28.18 13.22
N SER A 270 -20.15 26.91 13.60
CA SER A 270 -19.15 26.20 14.39
C SER A 270 -19.12 24.71 14.02
N PRO A 271 -17.99 24.01 14.26
CA PRO A 271 -17.88 22.56 14.10
C PRO A 271 -19.00 21.82 14.81
N GLN A 272 -19.63 20.87 14.12
CA GLN A 272 -20.70 20.03 14.67
C GLN A 272 -20.13 18.84 15.42
N PHE A 273 -19.03 18.28 14.93
CA PHE A 273 -18.21 17.32 15.64
C PHE A 273 -16.78 17.86 15.74
N PRO A 274 -16.42 18.52 16.87
CA PRO A 274 -15.07 19.04 17.06
C PRO A 274 -14.03 17.93 17.02
N ALA A 275 -12.96 18.15 16.26
CA ALA A 275 -11.86 17.24 16.01
C ALA A 275 -11.13 16.88 17.31
N PRO A 276 -11.19 15.62 17.78
CA PRO A 276 -10.53 15.20 19.01
C PRO A 276 -9.01 15.26 18.89
N ARG A 277 -8.30 15.47 20.01
CA ARG A 277 -6.82 15.60 19.98
C ARG A 277 -6.09 14.41 19.34
N TYR A 278 -6.68 13.22 19.39
CA TYR A 278 -6.10 11.97 18.90
C TYR A 278 -6.70 11.50 17.56
N GLY A 279 -7.50 12.31 16.87
CA GLY A 279 -8.08 11.94 15.57
C GLY A 279 -9.55 11.53 15.65
N ALA A 280 -10.11 11.21 14.48
CA ALA A 280 -11.48 10.80 14.28
C ALA A 280 -11.61 9.97 12.99
N PHE A 281 -12.73 9.29 12.81
CA PHE A 281 -12.97 8.38 11.68
C PHE A 281 -12.82 8.98 10.27
N ASN A 282 -12.94 10.29 10.10
CA ASN A 282 -12.79 10.96 8.80
C ASN A 282 -11.51 11.81 8.72
N CYS A 283 -10.52 11.50 9.55
CA CYS A 283 -9.30 12.28 9.68
C CYS A 283 -8.07 11.38 9.70
N ASP A 284 -6.99 11.90 9.15
CA ASP A 284 -5.66 11.30 9.25
C ASP A 284 -5.01 11.53 10.61
N VAL A 285 -3.81 10.98 10.79
CA VAL A 285 -3.17 10.80 12.10
C VAL A 285 -2.55 12.10 12.60
N PRO A 286 -3.07 12.73 13.67
CA PRO A 286 -2.36 13.82 14.32
C PRO A 286 -1.10 13.31 15.02
N TYR A 287 -0.13 14.20 15.26
CA TYR A 287 1.08 13.91 16.03
C TYR A 287 0.79 13.25 17.40
N SER A 288 -0.31 13.62 18.05
CA SER A 288 -0.71 13.02 19.33
C SER A 288 -1.03 11.53 19.20
N LEU A 289 -1.71 11.11 18.13
CA LEU A 289 -2.00 9.70 17.87
C LEU A 289 -0.75 8.96 17.37
N ALA A 290 0.04 9.62 16.52
CA ALA A 290 1.31 9.09 16.01
C ALA A 290 2.25 8.67 17.15
N LEU A 291 2.43 9.52 18.16
CA LEU A 291 3.32 9.18 19.28
C LEU A 291 2.66 8.22 20.27
N ALA A 292 1.34 8.29 20.47
CA ALA A 292 0.63 7.31 21.29
C ALA A 292 0.73 5.89 20.71
N SER A 293 0.68 5.74 19.38
CA SER A 293 0.88 4.43 18.73
C SER A 293 2.33 3.95 18.87
N LEU A 294 3.31 4.82 18.61
CA LEU A 294 4.73 4.50 18.68
C LEU A 294 5.23 4.23 20.11
N GLU A 295 4.60 4.79 21.14
CA GLU A 295 4.84 4.40 22.55
C GLU A 295 4.19 3.05 22.89
N ALA A 296 3.01 2.76 22.34
CA ALA A 296 2.29 1.53 22.63
C ALA A 296 2.92 0.28 22.01
N ILE A 297 3.39 0.38 20.76
CA ILE A 297 3.94 -0.73 19.98
C ILE A 297 5.02 -1.52 20.75
N PRO A 298 6.13 -0.91 21.22
CA PRO A 298 7.19 -1.66 21.87
C PRO A 298 6.75 -2.27 23.21
N VAL A 299 5.87 -1.58 23.96
CA VAL A 299 5.34 -2.07 25.24
C VAL A 299 4.47 -3.30 25.04
N LEU A 300 3.46 -3.20 24.17
CA LEU A 300 2.50 -4.27 23.88
C LEU A 300 3.17 -5.46 23.22
N SER A 301 4.13 -5.21 22.34
CA SER A 301 4.90 -6.28 21.69
C SER A 301 5.94 -6.91 22.62
N GLY A 302 6.22 -6.32 23.79
CA GLY A 302 7.28 -6.76 24.69
C GLY A 302 8.67 -6.64 24.07
N THR A 303 8.92 -5.57 23.33
CA THR A 303 10.19 -5.28 22.62
C THR A 303 10.89 -4.02 23.12
N GLU A 304 10.36 -3.29 24.11
CA GLU A 304 10.98 -2.05 24.65
C GLU A 304 12.49 -2.16 24.96
N LYS A 305 12.93 -3.34 25.40
CA LYS A 305 14.34 -3.57 25.79
C LYS A 305 15.21 -4.15 24.69
N THR A 306 14.61 -4.87 23.74
CA THR A 306 15.35 -5.66 22.73
C THR A 306 15.25 -5.07 21.33
N GLY A 307 14.25 -4.23 21.07
CA GLY A 307 13.78 -3.92 19.72
C GLY A 307 13.09 -5.12 19.06
N PHE A 308 12.60 -4.89 17.85
CA PHE A 308 12.16 -5.94 16.95
C PHE A 308 13.37 -6.59 16.25
N ASP A 309 13.22 -7.82 15.77
CA ASP A 309 14.27 -8.44 14.96
C ASP A 309 14.41 -7.71 13.61
N TRP A 310 13.27 -7.31 13.02
CA TRP A 310 13.15 -6.34 11.93
C TRP A 310 11.70 -5.85 11.84
N ALA A 311 11.45 -4.87 10.99
CA ALA A 311 10.11 -4.41 10.66
C ALA A 311 9.91 -4.34 9.14
N VAL A 312 8.65 -4.42 8.72
CA VAL A 312 8.21 -4.08 7.37
C VAL A 312 7.31 -2.86 7.45
N PHE A 313 7.51 -1.91 6.54
CA PHE A 313 6.65 -0.75 6.38
C PHE A 313 6.16 -0.69 4.94
N THR A 314 4.85 -0.85 4.75
CA THR A 314 4.24 -0.98 3.41
C THR A 314 3.74 0.35 2.86
N GLY A 315 4.35 1.48 3.22
CA GLY A 315 4.08 2.78 2.60
C GLY A 315 2.90 3.57 3.20
N ASP A 316 2.64 4.73 2.60
CA ASP A 316 1.63 5.72 2.96
C ASP A 316 1.91 6.45 4.27
N LEU A 317 2.92 7.30 4.19
CA LEU A 317 3.41 8.23 5.19
C LEU A 317 2.57 9.50 5.24
N VAL A 318 2.12 10.00 4.09
CA VAL A 318 1.54 11.34 3.89
C VAL A 318 0.01 11.32 3.98
N SER A 319 -0.58 12.35 4.58
CA SER A 319 -2.04 12.50 4.66
C SER A 319 -2.73 12.64 3.30
N HIS A 320 -4.05 12.43 3.29
CA HIS A 320 -4.94 12.49 2.13
C HIS A 320 -5.28 13.93 1.71
N ASP A 321 -4.28 14.80 1.67
CA ASP A 321 -4.43 16.16 1.15
C ASP A 321 -4.69 16.09 -0.36
N PRO A 322 -5.58 16.94 -0.91
CA PRO A 322 -5.76 17.00 -2.36
C PRO A 322 -4.48 17.48 -3.04
N ASP A 323 -4.24 17.06 -4.28
CA ASP A 323 -3.02 17.40 -5.06
C ASP A 323 -2.66 18.89 -5.01
N ASN A 324 -3.67 19.78 -5.05
CA ASN A 324 -3.44 21.22 -5.03
C ASN A 324 -3.00 21.76 -3.66
N GLN A 325 -2.86 20.92 -2.63
CA GLN A 325 -2.33 21.24 -1.30
C GLN A 325 -1.06 20.45 -0.97
N LEU A 326 -0.63 19.57 -1.88
CA LEU A 326 0.62 18.82 -1.81
C LEU A 326 1.76 19.61 -2.49
N SER A 327 2.99 19.22 -2.15
CA SER A 327 4.24 19.68 -2.75
C SER A 327 5.34 18.68 -2.39
N ARG A 328 6.45 18.64 -3.13
CA ARG A 328 7.61 17.77 -2.83
C ARG A 328 8.10 17.98 -1.40
N ALA A 329 8.26 19.24 -0.99
CA ALA A 329 8.71 19.57 0.36
C ALA A 329 7.80 18.99 1.47
N TYR A 330 6.49 18.89 1.23
CA TYR A 330 5.55 18.30 2.19
C TYR A 330 5.70 16.78 2.30
N ILE A 331 5.96 16.11 1.18
CA ILE A 331 6.29 14.68 1.14
C ILE A 331 7.60 14.44 1.89
N GLU A 332 8.67 15.15 1.51
CA GLU A 332 10.02 15.01 2.10
C GLU A 332 10.02 15.30 3.62
N TYR A 333 9.23 16.28 4.07
CA TYR A 333 9.01 16.55 5.49
C TYR A 333 8.44 15.34 6.22
N THR A 334 7.41 14.72 5.66
CA THR A 334 6.68 13.64 6.31
C THR A 334 7.52 12.36 6.35
N GLU A 335 8.26 12.07 5.27
CA GLU A 335 9.27 11.01 5.22
C GLU A 335 10.33 11.18 6.30
N THR A 336 10.91 12.37 6.41
CA THR A 336 11.93 12.70 7.42
C THR A 336 11.39 12.46 8.83
N VAL A 337 10.17 12.94 9.10
CA VAL A 337 9.54 12.81 10.41
C VAL A 337 9.30 11.35 10.76
N LEU A 338 8.61 10.60 9.91
CA LEU A 338 8.15 9.26 10.25
C LEU A 338 9.31 8.26 10.30
N TYR A 339 10.27 8.32 9.38
CA TYR A 339 11.43 7.45 9.46
C TYR A 339 12.31 7.75 10.68
N GLY A 340 12.51 9.02 11.02
CA GLY A 340 13.20 9.39 12.25
C GLY A 340 12.47 8.94 13.52
N LEU A 341 11.13 9.03 13.54
CA LEU A 341 10.31 8.52 14.64
C LEU A 341 10.34 6.98 14.73
N PHE A 342 10.29 6.27 13.61
CA PHE A 342 10.41 4.81 13.58
C PHE A 342 11.75 4.37 14.17
N LYS A 343 12.86 5.00 13.75
CA LYS A 343 14.18 4.73 14.34
C LYS A 343 14.17 4.92 15.85
N LYS A 344 13.58 6.03 16.32
CA LYS A 344 13.60 6.42 17.72
C LYS A 344 12.77 5.53 18.62
N TYR A 345 11.57 5.15 18.18
CA TYR A 345 10.58 4.48 19.03
C TYR A 345 10.54 2.96 18.87
N LEU A 346 10.83 2.43 17.68
CA LEU A 346 10.75 0.98 17.42
C LEU A 346 12.03 0.24 17.80
N GLY A 347 13.15 0.96 17.95
CA GLY A 347 14.41 0.43 18.45
C GLY A 347 15.18 -0.39 17.40
N GLY A 348 15.76 -1.52 17.83
CA GLY A 348 16.62 -2.37 17.00
C GLY A 348 15.94 -3.02 15.79
N GLY A 349 16.76 -3.56 14.87
CA GLY A 349 16.32 -4.13 13.60
C GLY A 349 16.22 -3.11 12.47
N SER A 350 16.34 -3.56 11.22
CA SER A 350 16.09 -2.69 10.05
C SER A 350 14.59 -2.57 9.78
N VAL A 351 14.16 -1.38 9.34
CA VAL A 351 12.81 -1.17 8.78
C VAL A 351 12.92 -1.29 7.27
N TYR A 352 12.34 -2.34 6.69
CA TYR A 352 12.27 -2.51 5.24
C TYR A 352 11.00 -1.84 4.73
N ALA A 353 11.17 -0.66 4.13
CA ALA A 353 10.09 0.17 3.63
C ALA A 353 9.88 0.02 2.12
N ALA A 354 8.62 0.02 1.70
CA ALA A 354 8.18 0.28 0.32
C ALA A 354 7.42 1.62 0.27
N LEU A 355 7.35 2.24 -0.90
CA LEU A 355 6.53 3.43 -1.12
C LEU A 355 5.06 3.04 -1.27
N GLY A 356 4.18 3.89 -0.72
CA GLY A 356 2.75 3.87 -0.98
C GLY A 356 2.29 4.98 -1.91
N ASN A 357 1.02 4.93 -2.28
CA ASN A 357 0.46 5.83 -3.28
C ASN A 357 0.26 7.28 -2.80
N HIS A 358 0.49 7.55 -1.51
CA HIS A 358 0.55 8.91 -0.97
C HIS A 358 1.98 9.43 -0.79
N ASP A 359 3.00 8.59 -1.01
CA ASP A 359 4.39 8.95 -0.74
C ASP A 359 5.08 9.67 -1.89
N SER A 360 4.32 10.22 -2.85
CA SER A 360 4.84 10.96 -4.00
C SER A 360 3.98 12.17 -4.32
N TYR A 361 4.55 13.11 -5.07
CA TYR A 361 3.85 14.27 -5.62
C TYR A 361 4.05 14.34 -7.13
N ASN A 362 3.01 14.30 -7.96
CA ASN A 362 1.57 14.18 -7.62
C ASN A 362 1.17 12.82 -7.01
N GLN A 363 0.09 12.80 -6.24
CA GLN A 363 -0.37 11.60 -5.52
C GLN A 363 -0.58 10.42 -6.49
N ALA A 364 -0.11 9.24 -6.08
CA ALA A 364 -0.21 7.96 -6.78
C ALA A 364 0.50 7.90 -8.15
N GLN A 365 1.19 8.97 -8.57
CA GLN A 365 1.77 9.03 -9.89
C GLN A 365 3.23 8.59 -9.85
N ASP A 366 3.56 7.62 -10.71
CA ASP A 366 4.92 7.21 -11.00
C ASP A 366 5.04 6.93 -12.50
N ALA A 367 5.97 7.61 -13.16
CA ALA A 367 6.17 7.50 -14.59
C ALA A 367 7.17 6.39 -14.92
N PRO A 368 6.89 5.50 -15.90
CA PRO A 368 7.82 4.47 -16.29
C PRO A 368 9.08 5.08 -16.94
N HIS A 369 10.24 4.52 -16.62
CA HIS A 369 11.56 4.97 -17.10
C HIS A 369 11.75 4.82 -18.62
N ASN A 370 10.83 4.15 -19.32
CA ASN A 370 10.85 4.04 -20.78
C ASN A 370 10.24 5.24 -21.51
N LEU A 371 9.73 6.24 -20.79
CA LEU A 371 9.39 7.55 -21.37
C LEU A 371 10.66 8.30 -21.83
N ASN A 372 10.47 9.32 -22.68
CA ASN A 372 11.59 10.16 -23.12
C ASN A 372 12.04 11.10 -22.00
N ALA A 373 13.36 11.31 -21.88
CA ALA A 373 13.92 12.31 -20.98
C ALA A 373 13.44 13.73 -21.36
N PRO A 374 13.20 14.63 -20.38
CA PRO A 374 13.42 14.45 -18.94
C PRO A 374 12.25 13.79 -18.19
N LEU A 375 11.12 13.48 -18.84
CA LEU A 375 9.90 13.00 -18.17
C LEU A 375 10.08 11.67 -17.43
N ALA A 376 10.92 10.77 -17.97
CA ALA A 376 11.25 9.50 -17.31
C ALA A 376 11.86 9.66 -15.91
N ALA A 377 12.55 10.77 -15.62
CA ALA A 377 13.23 11.00 -14.35
C ALA A 377 12.48 11.99 -13.43
N GLN A 378 11.23 12.35 -13.75
CA GLN A 378 10.53 13.43 -13.06
C GLN A 378 10.25 13.16 -11.57
N PHE A 379 10.23 11.88 -11.17
CA PHE A 379 10.02 11.40 -9.79
C PHE A 379 11.30 11.01 -9.06
N SER A 380 12.48 11.10 -9.70
CA SER A 380 13.75 10.66 -9.08
C SER A 380 14.11 11.43 -7.81
N TRP A 381 13.62 12.66 -7.63
CA TRP A 381 13.78 13.42 -6.39
C TRP A 381 13.31 12.63 -5.16
N ASN A 382 12.17 11.94 -5.29
CA ASN A 382 11.57 11.17 -4.23
C ASN A 382 12.42 9.92 -3.93
N TYR A 383 12.74 9.12 -4.96
CA TYR A 383 13.54 7.90 -4.82
C TYR A 383 14.93 8.21 -4.23
N ASP A 384 15.53 9.32 -4.64
CA ASP A 384 16.81 9.79 -4.10
C ASP A 384 16.72 10.14 -2.62
N HIS A 385 15.63 10.78 -2.21
CA HIS A 385 15.40 11.22 -0.85
C HIS A 385 15.12 10.04 0.10
N VAL A 386 14.12 9.20 -0.21
CA VAL A 386 13.79 8.04 0.65
C VAL A 386 14.93 7.04 0.74
N ALA A 387 15.66 6.77 -0.35
CA ALA A 387 16.82 5.89 -0.30
C ALA A 387 17.94 6.48 0.56
N GLY A 388 18.11 7.81 0.54
CA GLY A 388 19.02 8.54 1.42
C GLY A 388 18.62 8.42 2.89
N LEU A 389 17.32 8.54 3.22
CA LEU A 389 16.82 8.40 4.59
C LEU A 389 16.97 6.96 5.08
N TRP A 390 16.63 5.95 4.27
CA TRP A 390 16.82 4.54 4.64
C TRP A 390 18.29 4.20 4.87
N GLN A 391 19.20 4.80 4.10
CA GLN A 391 20.64 4.69 4.33
C GLN A 391 21.06 5.38 5.63
N HIS A 392 20.61 6.62 5.85
CA HIS A 392 20.90 7.41 7.04
C HIS A 392 20.52 6.65 8.33
N GLU A 393 19.36 5.98 8.32
CA GLU A 393 18.88 5.20 9.46
C GLU A 393 19.56 3.84 9.63
N ASN A 394 20.49 3.51 8.73
CA ASN A 394 21.23 2.25 8.64
C ASN A 394 20.33 1.02 8.42
N TRP A 395 19.25 1.19 7.63
CA TRP A 395 18.34 0.09 7.32
C TRP A 395 18.74 -0.70 6.08
N ILE A 396 19.33 -0.02 5.09
CA ILE A 396 19.76 -0.64 3.83
C ILE A 396 21.23 -0.31 3.51
N PRO A 397 21.97 -1.23 2.88
CA PRO A 397 23.34 -1.00 2.43
C PRO A 397 23.40 -0.12 1.17
N GLU A 398 24.58 0.43 0.88
CA GLU A 398 24.82 1.29 -0.31
C GLU A 398 24.42 0.65 -1.65
N ALA A 399 24.59 -0.68 -1.79
CA ALA A 399 24.16 -1.40 -2.99
C ALA A 399 22.63 -1.33 -3.18
N ALA A 400 21.86 -1.48 -2.09
CA ALA A 400 20.40 -1.38 -2.12
C ALA A 400 19.94 0.07 -2.36
N VAL A 401 20.69 1.07 -1.87
CA VAL A 401 20.44 2.49 -2.19
C VAL A 401 20.56 2.74 -3.69
N THR A 402 21.58 2.17 -4.33
CA THR A 402 21.77 2.30 -5.78
C THR A 402 20.62 1.64 -6.55
N GLN A 403 20.18 0.46 -6.11
CA GLN A 403 19.00 -0.21 -6.69
C GLN A 403 17.73 0.63 -6.50
N ALA A 404 17.45 1.12 -5.29
CA ALA A 404 16.29 1.95 -4.98
C ALA A 404 16.19 3.15 -5.92
N LYS A 405 17.28 3.89 -6.11
CA LYS A 405 17.31 5.05 -7.02
C LYS A 405 17.05 4.69 -8.48
N ALA A 406 17.45 3.48 -8.90
CA ALA A 406 17.30 3.02 -10.28
C ALA A 406 15.94 2.35 -10.58
N HIS A 407 15.26 1.83 -9.56
CA HIS A 407 14.07 1.00 -9.68
C HIS A 407 12.87 1.58 -8.90
N TYR A 408 12.60 2.88 -9.03
CA TYR A 408 11.40 3.51 -8.46
C TYR A 408 11.30 3.36 -6.93
N ALA A 409 12.42 3.48 -6.22
CA ALA A 409 12.59 3.17 -4.79
C ALA A 409 12.39 1.69 -4.39
N ALA A 410 12.40 0.77 -5.35
CA ALA A 410 12.45 -0.68 -5.12
C ALA A 410 13.89 -1.19 -4.97
N TYR A 411 14.13 -2.12 -4.04
CA TYR A 411 15.46 -2.65 -3.78
C TYR A 411 15.42 -4.09 -3.27
N SER A 412 16.59 -4.74 -3.30
CA SER A 412 16.81 -6.08 -2.77
C SER A 412 17.89 -6.05 -1.67
N VAL A 413 17.60 -6.65 -0.52
CA VAL A 413 18.58 -6.85 0.56
C VAL A 413 18.70 -8.33 0.87
N ARG A 414 19.83 -8.93 0.48
CA ARG A 414 20.21 -10.27 0.91
C ARG A 414 20.83 -10.23 2.31
N ARG A 415 20.21 -10.91 3.26
CA ARG A 415 20.68 -11.02 4.65
C ARG A 415 21.58 -12.25 4.82
N ALA A 416 22.45 -12.20 5.82
CA ALA A 416 23.39 -13.28 6.12
C ALA A 416 22.73 -14.57 6.64
N ASP A 417 21.47 -14.51 7.09
CA ASP A 417 20.69 -15.65 7.57
C ASP A 417 19.93 -16.39 6.45
N GLY A 418 20.07 -15.96 5.19
CA GLY A 418 19.45 -16.59 4.03
C GLY A 418 17.99 -16.19 3.80
N LEU A 419 17.60 -15.02 4.33
CA LEU A 419 16.41 -14.26 3.91
C LEU A 419 16.82 -13.15 2.95
N ARG A 420 16.10 -12.99 1.85
CA ARG A 420 16.19 -11.83 0.95
C ARG A 420 14.90 -11.03 1.05
N ILE A 421 15.04 -9.73 1.28
CA ILE A 421 13.93 -8.78 1.26
C ILE A 421 13.91 -8.11 -0.11
N ILE A 422 12.77 -8.15 -0.81
CA ILE A 422 12.58 -7.45 -2.07
C ILE A 422 11.40 -6.50 -1.90
N THR A 423 11.64 -5.20 -2.10
CA THR A 423 10.57 -4.19 -2.11
C THR A 423 10.16 -3.88 -3.54
N LEU A 424 8.94 -3.41 -3.74
CA LEU A 424 8.38 -2.98 -5.02
C LEU A 424 7.63 -1.67 -4.84
N ASN A 425 7.70 -0.80 -5.85
CA ASN A 425 6.79 0.34 -5.94
C ASN A 425 5.56 -0.06 -6.75
N THR A 426 4.51 -0.45 -6.03
CA THR A 426 3.28 -0.98 -6.61
C THR A 426 2.33 0.08 -7.15
N ASP A 427 2.69 1.37 -7.11
CA ASP A 427 2.00 2.41 -7.88
C ASP A 427 2.08 2.14 -9.39
N LEU A 428 3.09 1.40 -9.83
CA LEU A 428 3.27 0.95 -11.22
C LEU A 428 2.31 -0.16 -11.67
N TRP A 429 1.33 -0.53 -10.83
CA TRP A 429 0.13 -1.24 -11.27
C TRP A 429 -1.16 -0.64 -10.71
N TYR A 430 -1.10 0.43 -9.93
CA TYR A 430 -2.27 1.03 -9.30
C TYR A 430 -3.13 1.75 -10.33
N ARG A 431 -4.46 1.59 -10.25
CA ARG A 431 -5.38 2.18 -11.23
C ARG A 431 -5.51 3.70 -11.15
N ALA A 432 -5.09 4.34 -10.06
CA ALA A 432 -5.10 5.80 -9.94
C ALA A 432 -3.85 6.46 -10.55
N ASN A 433 -2.79 5.68 -10.80
CA ASN A 433 -1.63 6.15 -11.54
C ASN A 433 -1.99 6.25 -13.03
N TYR A 434 -2.11 7.47 -13.56
CA TYR A 434 -2.44 7.70 -14.96
C TYR A 434 -1.33 7.20 -15.91
N PHE A 435 -0.07 7.18 -15.47
CA PHE A 435 1.04 6.70 -16.29
C PHE A 435 0.98 5.20 -16.60
N ASN A 436 0.27 4.43 -15.78
CA ASN A 436 0.05 3.01 -16.06
C ASN A 436 -0.79 2.79 -17.32
N TYR A 437 -1.48 3.81 -17.83
CA TYR A 437 -2.28 3.73 -19.04
C TYR A 437 -1.51 4.04 -20.32
N ILE A 438 -0.19 3.79 -20.32
CA ILE A 438 0.69 3.92 -21.47
C ILE A 438 1.23 2.54 -21.81
N ASN A 439 1.03 2.08 -23.05
CA ASN A 439 1.51 0.77 -23.54
C ASN A 439 1.01 -0.40 -22.69
N LEU A 440 -0.28 -0.42 -22.35
CA LEU A 440 -0.90 -1.48 -21.52
C LEU A 440 -0.98 -2.85 -22.22
N ASP A 441 -0.66 -2.89 -23.51
CA ASP A 441 -0.47 -4.11 -24.29
C ASP A 441 0.88 -4.79 -24.01
N GLN A 442 1.80 -4.12 -23.31
CA GLN A 442 3.05 -4.69 -22.82
C GLN A 442 2.87 -5.36 -21.45
N LEU A 443 3.56 -6.48 -21.25
CA LEU A 443 3.45 -7.30 -20.03
C LEU A 443 3.97 -6.59 -18.78
N ASP A 444 5.00 -5.76 -18.92
CA ASP A 444 5.69 -5.08 -17.81
C ASP A 444 6.33 -3.77 -18.33
N ASN A 445 5.49 -2.78 -18.61
CA ASN A 445 5.92 -1.51 -19.20
C ASN A 445 6.96 -0.76 -18.32
N SER A 446 6.88 -0.90 -17.00
CA SER A 446 7.81 -0.24 -16.06
C SER A 446 9.12 -1.00 -15.85
N GLY A 447 9.16 -2.30 -16.15
CA GLY A 447 10.28 -3.18 -15.82
C GLY A 447 10.32 -3.63 -14.36
N MET A 448 9.34 -3.26 -13.53
CA MET A 448 9.29 -3.61 -12.12
C MET A 448 9.17 -5.13 -11.92
N LEU A 449 8.33 -5.79 -12.72
CA LEU A 449 8.11 -7.24 -12.57
C LEU A 449 9.28 -8.05 -13.13
N ARG A 450 10.03 -7.50 -14.10
CA ARG A 450 11.32 -8.04 -14.53
C ARG A 450 12.34 -7.99 -13.41
N PHE A 451 12.51 -6.82 -12.75
CA PHE A 451 13.36 -6.67 -11.57
C PHE A 451 13.03 -7.72 -10.49
N LEU A 452 11.75 -7.84 -10.13
CA LEU A 452 11.30 -8.86 -9.17
C LEU A 452 11.67 -10.28 -9.62
N THR A 453 11.41 -10.63 -10.88
CA THR A 453 11.63 -11.98 -11.40
C THR A 453 13.12 -12.33 -11.39
N ASP A 454 14.00 -11.38 -11.70
CA ASP A 454 15.45 -11.58 -11.69
C ASP A 454 15.97 -11.79 -10.26
N GLU A 455 15.55 -10.95 -9.31
CA GLU A 455 15.90 -11.09 -7.89
C GLU A 455 15.40 -12.42 -7.29
N LEU A 456 14.19 -12.87 -7.67
CA LEU A 456 13.65 -14.17 -7.26
C LEU A 456 14.43 -15.35 -7.85
N GLN A 457 14.87 -15.22 -9.11
CA GLN A 457 15.69 -16.25 -9.74
C GLN A 457 17.06 -16.36 -9.08
N GLU A 458 17.69 -15.24 -8.73
CA GLU A 458 18.93 -15.23 -7.97
C GLU A 458 18.74 -15.83 -6.57
N ALA A 459 17.65 -15.49 -5.88
CA ALA A 459 17.32 -16.09 -4.59
C ALA A 459 17.12 -17.61 -4.68
N GLU A 460 16.48 -18.10 -5.75
CA GLU A 460 16.34 -19.54 -6.04
C GLU A 460 17.73 -20.22 -6.19
N ASP A 461 18.62 -19.59 -6.96
CA ASP A 461 19.96 -20.11 -7.23
C ASP A 461 20.84 -20.13 -5.98
N ASP A 462 20.65 -19.15 -5.10
CA ASP A 462 21.33 -19.01 -3.81
C ASP A 462 20.73 -19.86 -2.68
N GLY A 463 19.51 -20.40 -2.85
CA GLY A 463 18.78 -21.12 -1.79
C GLY A 463 18.25 -20.20 -0.68
N ASP A 464 18.08 -18.91 -0.98
CA ASP A 464 17.47 -17.92 -0.09
C ASP A 464 15.95 -18.13 0.00
N ARG A 465 15.33 -17.71 1.12
CA ARG A 465 13.88 -17.47 1.16
C ARG A 465 13.62 -15.99 0.94
N VAL A 466 12.46 -15.65 0.41
CA VAL A 466 12.13 -14.27 0.02
C VAL A 466 10.90 -13.76 0.74
N TRP A 467 10.99 -12.53 1.23
CA TRP A 467 9.84 -11.69 1.57
C TRP A 467 9.69 -10.60 0.52
N ILE A 468 8.50 -10.47 -0.05
CA ILE A 468 8.16 -9.40 -1.00
C ILE A 468 7.34 -8.35 -0.26
N ILE A 469 7.67 -7.07 -0.42
CA ILE A 469 7.00 -5.95 0.24
C ILE A 469 6.56 -4.94 -0.83
N GLY A 470 5.30 -4.57 -0.84
CA GLY A 470 4.76 -3.47 -1.64
C GLY A 470 3.64 -2.77 -0.88
N HIS A 471 2.96 -1.82 -1.51
CA HIS A 471 1.85 -1.09 -0.90
C HIS A 471 0.50 -1.56 -1.44
N VAL A 472 0.13 -1.12 -2.66
CA VAL A 472 -1.10 -1.52 -3.35
C VAL A 472 -1.13 -3.04 -3.58
N LEU A 473 -2.07 -3.70 -2.94
CA LEU A 473 -2.32 -5.14 -3.04
C LEU A 473 -2.65 -5.62 -4.46
N SER A 474 -2.23 -6.83 -4.79
CA SER A 474 -2.40 -7.39 -6.14
C SER A 474 -3.79 -7.99 -6.40
N GLY A 475 -4.55 -8.32 -5.36
CA GLY A 475 -5.77 -9.12 -5.46
C GLY A 475 -6.92 -8.64 -4.57
N TRP A 476 -7.37 -9.51 -3.66
CA TRP A 476 -8.56 -9.31 -2.83
C TRP A 476 -9.84 -9.18 -3.65
N ASP A 477 -10.40 -7.98 -3.81
CA ASP A 477 -11.59 -7.72 -4.62
C ASP A 477 -11.25 -7.22 -6.04
N GLY A 478 -9.96 -7.01 -6.33
CA GLY A 478 -9.47 -6.56 -7.62
C GLY A 478 -9.89 -5.13 -8.00
N THR A 479 -10.30 -4.32 -7.03
CA THR A 479 -10.77 -2.95 -7.30
C THR A 479 -9.66 -1.91 -7.31
N ASN A 480 -8.51 -2.17 -6.69
CA ASN A 480 -7.38 -1.26 -6.59
C ASN A 480 -6.35 -1.42 -7.74
N PRO A 481 -5.86 -2.64 -8.05
CA PRO A 481 -4.84 -2.78 -9.09
C PRO A 481 -5.43 -2.91 -10.49
N LEU A 482 -4.59 -2.70 -11.50
CA LEU A 482 -4.84 -3.13 -12.87
C LEU A 482 -4.71 -4.66 -13.01
N GLU A 483 -5.54 -5.24 -13.87
CA GLU A 483 -5.60 -6.70 -14.08
C GLU A 483 -4.33 -7.27 -14.72
N ASN A 484 -3.84 -6.70 -15.82
CA ASN A 484 -2.72 -7.30 -16.57
C ASN A 484 -1.42 -7.40 -15.74
N PRO A 485 -0.93 -6.33 -15.07
CA PRO A 485 0.30 -6.42 -14.29
C PRO A 485 0.16 -7.40 -13.11
N THR A 486 -0.99 -7.42 -12.44
CA THR A 486 -1.21 -8.33 -11.30
C THR A 486 -1.41 -9.78 -11.73
N ASN A 487 -1.92 -10.01 -12.95
CA ASN A 487 -1.93 -11.35 -13.56
C ASN A 487 -0.50 -11.85 -13.82
N LEU A 488 0.40 -11.00 -14.34
CA LEU A 488 1.82 -11.37 -14.50
C LEU A 488 2.50 -11.62 -13.15
N PHE A 489 2.27 -10.75 -12.16
CA PHE A 489 2.74 -10.95 -10.79
C PHE A 489 2.29 -12.31 -10.24
N TYR A 490 1.04 -12.70 -10.47
CA TYR A 490 0.52 -14.01 -10.05
C TYR A 490 1.33 -15.17 -10.66
N GLN A 491 1.68 -15.09 -11.95
CA GLN A 491 2.50 -16.12 -12.61
C GLN A 491 3.91 -16.18 -12.03
N ILE A 492 4.48 -15.03 -11.67
CA ILE A 492 5.79 -14.94 -10.99
C ILE A 492 5.71 -15.60 -9.61
N VAL A 493 4.67 -15.31 -8.83
CA VAL A 493 4.45 -15.94 -7.52
C VAL A 493 4.30 -17.46 -7.68
N ASP A 494 3.44 -17.93 -8.58
CA ASP A 494 3.30 -19.38 -8.83
C ASP A 494 4.65 -20.01 -9.19
N ARG A 495 5.43 -19.41 -10.11
CA ARG A 495 6.74 -19.94 -10.51
C ARG A 495 7.70 -20.16 -9.34
N PHE A 496 7.76 -19.24 -8.38
CA PHE A 496 8.73 -19.25 -7.29
C PHE A 496 8.19 -19.77 -5.95
N SER A 497 6.90 -20.12 -5.89
CA SER A 497 6.28 -20.69 -4.70
C SER A 497 6.19 -22.22 -4.73
N PRO A 498 6.22 -22.87 -3.55
CA PRO A 498 6.46 -22.30 -2.22
C PRO A 498 7.94 -22.24 -1.82
N HIS A 499 8.86 -22.71 -2.68
CA HIS A 499 10.24 -23.02 -2.27
C HIS A 499 11.16 -21.79 -2.13
N VAL A 500 10.84 -20.67 -2.77
CA VAL A 500 11.57 -19.40 -2.61
C VAL A 500 10.77 -18.40 -1.78
N ILE A 501 9.57 -18.05 -2.24
CA ILE A 501 8.73 -17.03 -1.58
C ILE A 501 8.19 -17.59 -0.26
N ALA A 502 8.46 -16.89 0.85
CA ALA A 502 7.92 -17.20 2.16
C ALA A 502 6.67 -16.36 2.48
N ASN A 503 6.73 -15.05 2.27
CA ASN A 503 5.61 -14.15 2.53
C ASN A 503 5.61 -12.96 1.55
N ILE A 504 4.42 -12.40 1.33
CA ILE A 504 4.18 -11.16 0.59
C ILE A 504 3.44 -10.20 1.52
N PHE A 505 3.81 -8.92 1.53
CA PHE A 505 3.22 -7.90 2.41
C PHE A 505 2.75 -6.70 1.59
N PHE A 506 1.53 -6.26 1.89
CA PHE A 506 0.85 -5.11 1.29
C PHE A 506 0.15 -4.27 2.38
N GLY A 507 -0.36 -3.11 1.97
CA GLY A 507 -1.12 -2.16 2.79
C GLY A 507 -2.33 -1.64 2.03
N HIS A 508 -2.46 -0.31 1.93
CA HIS A 508 -3.34 0.44 1.02
C HIS A 508 -4.82 0.43 1.37
N THR A 509 -5.39 -0.72 1.70
CA THR A 509 -6.82 -0.80 2.02
C THR A 509 -7.14 -0.38 3.43
N HIS A 510 -6.12 -0.09 4.26
CA HIS A 510 -6.22 0.27 5.68
C HIS A 510 -6.80 -0.82 6.61
N GLU A 511 -7.23 -1.93 6.03
CA GLU A 511 -8.03 -2.98 6.65
C GLU A 511 -7.20 -4.25 6.93
N ASP A 512 -7.64 -5.07 7.88
CA ASP A 512 -7.00 -6.37 8.14
C ASP A 512 -7.46 -7.42 7.11
N GLN A 513 -6.61 -7.71 6.11
CA GLN A 513 -6.96 -8.60 5.01
C GLN A 513 -5.80 -9.54 4.63
N LEU A 514 -6.10 -10.52 3.79
CA LEU A 514 -5.10 -11.39 3.17
C LEU A 514 -5.61 -11.97 1.84
N SER A 515 -4.71 -12.49 1.02
CA SER A 515 -5.08 -13.23 -0.20
C SER A 515 -4.17 -14.45 -0.41
N ILE A 516 -4.74 -15.51 -0.99
CA ILE A 516 -4.08 -16.79 -1.25
C ILE A 516 -3.74 -16.90 -2.74
N PHE A 517 -2.54 -17.40 -3.02
CA PHE A 517 -2.08 -17.77 -4.35
C PHE A 517 -2.10 -19.30 -4.51
N TYR A 518 -2.59 -19.75 -5.65
CA TYR A 518 -2.79 -21.14 -6.04
C TYR A 518 -2.00 -21.46 -7.29
N ALA A 519 -1.52 -22.69 -7.41
CA ALA A 519 -0.86 -23.21 -8.59
C ALA A 519 -1.75 -23.12 -9.85
N ASN A 520 -1.12 -23.04 -11.02
CA ASN A 520 -1.76 -23.04 -12.33
C ASN A 520 -2.81 -21.92 -12.46
N ASN A 521 -2.45 -20.70 -12.06
CA ASN A 521 -3.30 -19.52 -12.14
C ASN A 521 -4.71 -19.68 -11.50
N ALA A 522 -4.79 -20.31 -10.33
CA ALA A 522 -6.06 -20.64 -9.65
C ALA A 522 -7.11 -21.41 -10.47
N THR A 523 -6.71 -22.11 -11.54
CA THR A 523 -7.64 -22.95 -12.32
C THR A 523 -8.21 -24.13 -11.53
N ASN A 524 -7.53 -24.52 -10.44
CA ASN A 524 -8.03 -25.45 -9.44
C ASN A 524 -7.70 -24.88 -8.05
N ILE A 525 -8.73 -24.52 -7.29
CA ILE A 525 -8.61 -23.95 -5.94
C ILE A 525 -8.84 -25.06 -4.91
N SER A 526 -7.75 -25.49 -4.27
CA SER A 526 -7.73 -26.56 -3.26
C SER A 526 -6.55 -26.40 -2.29
N ALA A 527 -6.59 -27.13 -1.19
CA ALA A 527 -5.51 -27.18 -0.19
C ALA A 527 -4.16 -27.60 -0.81
N GLN A 528 -4.19 -28.51 -1.80
CA GLN A 528 -3.00 -29.05 -2.47
C GLN A 528 -2.38 -28.04 -3.45
N THR A 529 -3.20 -27.15 -4.01
CA THR A 529 -2.77 -26.12 -4.96
C THR A 529 -2.40 -24.81 -4.29
N ALA A 530 -2.75 -24.58 -3.02
CA ALA A 530 -2.40 -23.37 -2.28
C ALA A 530 -0.88 -23.31 -2.02
N GLN A 531 -0.22 -22.20 -2.37
CA GLN A 531 1.25 -22.14 -2.39
C GLN A 531 1.88 -20.87 -1.81
N ALA A 532 1.18 -19.73 -1.82
CA ALA A 532 1.66 -18.48 -1.24
C ALA A 532 0.51 -17.65 -0.64
N ILE A 533 0.86 -16.70 0.22
CA ILE A 533 -0.09 -15.75 0.80
C ILE A 533 0.49 -14.34 0.75
N SER A 534 -0.40 -13.36 0.58
CA SER A 534 -0.11 -11.97 0.86
C SER A 534 -0.88 -11.50 2.08
N TRP A 535 -0.17 -10.88 3.02
CA TRP A 535 -0.74 -10.23 4.19
C TRP A 535 -0.95 -8.75 3.90
N ILE A 536 -2.16 -8.25 4.15
CA ILE A 536 -2.46 -6.82 4.09
C ILE A 536 -2.45 -6.29 5.53
N GLY A 537 -1.55 -5.34 5.79
CA GLY A 537 -1.39 -4.70 7.08
C GLY A 537 -2.55 -3.72 7.37
N PRO A 538 -3.02 -3.63 8.62
CA PRO A 538 -4.05 -2.67 8.96
C PRO A 538 -3.39 -1.29 9.17
N SER A 539 -4.13 -0.21 8.96
CA SER A 539 -3.60 1.14 9.08
C SER A 539 -3.46 1.63 10.53
N ILE A 540 -2.51 2.55 10.74
CA ILE A 540 -2.55 3.46 11.90
C ILE A 540 -3.61 4.55 11.67
N THR A 541 -3.80 5.02 10.42
CA THR A 541 -4.84 6.02 10.15
C THR A 541 -6.24 5.49 10.47
N PRO A 542 -7.09 6.26 11.18
CA PRO A 542 -8.52 5.96 11.31
C PRO A 542 -9.30 6.16 10.02
N LEU A 543 -8.75 6.91 9.05
CA LEU A 543 -9.45 7.23 7.81
C LEU A 543 -9.62 5.95 6.97
N THR A 544 -10.78 5.61 6.40
CA THR A 544 -12.10 6.12 6.79
C THR A 544 -12.79 5.09 7.67
N ASN A 545 -13.45 5.54 8.75
CA ASN A 545 -14.32 4.69 9.57
C ASN A 545 -13.63 3.49 10.24
N LEU A 546 -12.30 3.49 10.39
CA LEU A 546 -11.55 2.43 11.03
C LEU A 546 -11.01 2.85 12.39
N ASN A 547 -10.74 1.87 13.24
CA ASN A 547 -9.89 2.09 14.41
C ASN A 547 -8.43 2.19 13.98
N SER A 548 -7.57 2.80 14.79
CA SER A 548 -6.11 2.74 14.57
C SER A 548 -5.57 1.40 15.08
N GLY A 549 -4.70 0.73 14.32
CA GLY A 549 -4.13 -0.56 14.71
C GLY A 549 -2.81 -0.91 14.04
N PHE A 550 -2.15 -1.95 14.54
CA PHE A 550 -0.88 -2.46 14.02
C PHE A 550 -0.77 -3.98 14.23
N ARG A 551 0.21 -4.59 13.56
CA ARG A 551 0.41 -6.04 13.49
C ARG A 551 1.82 -6.44 13.90
N VAL A 552 1.96 -7.52 14.67
CA VAL A 552 3.26 -8.18 14.93
C VAL A 552 3.18 -9.66 14.56
N TYR A 553 4.16 -10.15 13.84
CA TYR A 553 4.31 -11.55 13.45
C TYR A 553 5.30 -12.28 14.35
N GLU A 554 4.98 -13.54 14.67
CA GLU A 554 5.96 -14.52 15.12
C GLU A 554 6.48 -15.29 13.91
N VAL A 555 7.80 -15.31 13.70
CA VAL A 555 8.43 -15.86 12.48
C VAL A 555 9.47 -16.90 12.85
N ASP A 556 9.50 -18.06 12.18
CA ASP A 556 10.62 -18.99 12.32
C ASP A 556 11.89 -18.43 11.65
N THR A 557 13.01 -18.39 12.36
CA THR A 557 14.26 -17.77 11.85
C THR A 557 15.05 -18.62 10.85
N GLY A 558 14.57 -19.82 10.50
CA GLY A 558 15.20 -20.71 9.51
C GLY A 558 14.39 -20.80 8.22
N SER A 559 13.08 -21.02 8.33
CA SER A 559 12.19 -21.07 7.18
C SER A 559 11.66 -19.70 6.77
N PHE A 560 11.64 -18.73 7.69
CA PHE A 560 11.08 -17.38 7.51
C PHE A 560 9.57 -17.37 7.24
N ASP A 561 8.87 -18.45 7.57
CA ASP A 561 7.41 -18.52 7.51
C ASP A 561 6.79 -17.92 8.78
N ILE A 562 5.62 -17.31 8.65
CA ILE A 562 4.86 -16.76 9.78
C ILE A 562 4.20 -17.90 10.55
N LEU A 563 4.42 -17.92 11.86
CA LEU A 563 3.86 -18.90 12.80
C LEU A 563 2.63 -18.36 13.53
N ASP A 564 2.57 -17.06 13.80
CA ASP A 564 1.37 -16.40 14.29
C ASP A 564 1.38 -14.91 13.93
N ALA A 565 0.22 -14.29 13.95
CA ALA A 565 0.03 -12.88 13.66
C ALA A 565 -0.91 -12.28 14.72
N HIS A 566 -0.43 -11.24 15.39
CA HIS A 566 -1.06 -10.59 16.52
C HIS A 566 -1.43 -9.16 16.15
N THR A 567 -2.68 -8.77 16.36
CA THR A 567 -3.17 -7.42 16.04
C THR A 567 -3.56 -6.69 17.32
N TRP A 568 -3.26 -5.40 17.39
CA TRP A 568 -3.75 -4.48 18.42
C TRP A 568 -4.46 -3.31 17.77
N SER A 569 -5.48 -2.79 18.45
CA SER A 569 -6.21 -1.62 18.00
C SER A 569 -6.61 -0.72 19.17
N THR A 570 -6.99 0.52 18.86
CA THR A 570 -7.56 1.46 19.83
C THR A 570 -8.88 2.02 19.32
N ASP A 571 -9.85 2.16 20.23
CA ASP A 571 -11.21 2.61 19.91
C ASP A 571 -11.25 4.12 19.63
N VAL A 572 -11.29 4.48 18.35
CA VAL A 572 -11.32 5.88 17.88
C VAL A 572 -12.60 6.59 18.33
N ASN A 573 -13.71 5.86 18.49
CA ASN A 573 -14.97 6.45 18.97
C ASN A 573 -14.84 7.00 20.41
N SER A 574 -13.86 6.53 21.18
CA SER A 574 -13.61 6.99 22.55
C SER A 574 -12.82 8.30 22.65
N PHE A 575 -12.18 8.77 21.58
CA PHE A 575 -11.15 9.81 21.66
C PHE A 575 -11.66 11.17 22.12
N SER A 576 -12.89 11.56 21.76
CA SER A 576 -13.50 12.82 22.22
C SER A 576 -13.61 12.91 23.75
N SER A 577 -13.76 11.77 24.43
CA SER A 577 -13.80 11.72 25.90
C SER A 577 -12.44 12.04 26.55
N LEU A 578 -11.34 12.01 25.78
CA LEU A 578 -9.99 12.24 26.26
C LEU A 578 -9.59 13.73 26.24
N ASP A 579 -10.39 14.62 25.65
CA ASP A 579 -10.02 16.02 25.44
C ASP A 579 -10.10 16.89 26.71
N HIS A 580 -10.89 16.47 27.69
CA HIS A 580 -11.06 17.21 28.95
C HIS A 580 -10.01 16.88 30.02
N GLN A 581 -8.95 16.14 29.66
CA GLN A 581 -7.91 15.71 30.58
C GLN A 581 -6.55 15.46 29.89
N ILE A 582 -5.49 15.34 30.69
CA ILE A 582 -4.11 15.11 30.22
C ILE A 582 -3.40 13.96 30.98
N ALA A 583 -4.12 13.22 31.82
CA ALA A 583 -3.55 12.09 32.54
C ALA A 583 -3.28 10.90 31.61
N HIS A 584 -4.20 10.63 30.68
CA HIS A 584 -4.18 9.45 29.83
C HIS A 584 -4.51 9.80 28.36
N GLY A 585 -3.96 9.06 27.42
CA GLY A 585 -4.27 9.09 26.01
C GLY A 585 -5.07 7.86 25.58
N PRO A 586 -5.08 7.53 24.28
CA PRO A 586 -5.68 6.32 23.75
C PRO A 586 -5.13 5.07 24.42
N THR A 587 -5.99 4.07 24.59
CA THR A 587 -5.58 2.73 25.05
C THR A 587 -5.59 1.78 23.87
N TYR A 588 -4.41 1.28 23.50
CA TYR A 588 -4.30 0.17 22.56
C TYR A 588 -4.50 -1.15 23.32
N LYS A 589 -5.33 -2.02 22.77
CA LYS A 589 -5.68 -3.32 23.34
C LYS A 589 -5.38 -4.42 22.34
N PHE A 590 -4.98 -5.57 22.86
CA PHE A 590 -4.85 -6.79 22.08
C PHE A 590 -6.21 -7.14 21.48
N GLU A 591 -6.25 -7.25 20.16
CA GLU A 591 -7.46 -7.57 19.42
C GLU A 591 -7.58 -9.09 19.28
N TYR A 592 -6.61 -9.73 18.61
CA TYR A 592 -6.62 -11.17 18.41
C TYR A 592 -5.25 -11.77 18.02
N SER A 593 -5.09 -13.07 18.28
CA SER A 593 -4.12 -13.96 17.63
C SER A 593 -4.83 -14.66 16.48
N THR A 594 -4.21 -14.62 15.29
CA THR A 594 -4.72 -15.27 14.09
C THR A 594 -4.85 -16.77 14.26
N ARG A 595 -3.82 -17.40 14.84
CA ARG A 595 -3.82 -18.84 15.11
C ARG A 595 -4.92 -19.24 16.10
N GLU A 596 -5.07 -18.51 17.20
CA GLU A 596 -6.08 -18.81 18.21
C GLU A 596 -7.49 -18.68 17.62
N THR A 597 -7.72 -17.61 16.87
CA THR A 597 -9.04 -17.28 16.31
C THR A 597 -9.50 -18.26 15.25
N TYR A 598 -8.63 -18.61 14.29
CA TYR A 598 -9.03 -19.38 13.11
C TYR A 598 -8.53 -20.84 13.13
N GLY A 599 -7.62 -21.19 14.05
CA GLY A 599 -6.94 -22.49 14.05
C GLY A 599 -7.68 -23.62 14.76
N THR A 600 -8.72 -23.35 15.54
CA THR A 600 -9.37 -24.35 16.43
C THR A 600 -9.82 -25.62 15.69
N ASN A 601 -10.34 -25.49 14.46
CA ASN A 601 -10.85 -26.61 13.67
C ASN A 601 -9.87 -27.10 12.59
N ILE A 602 -8.64 -26.56 12.53
CA ILE A 602 -7.66 -26.94 11.52
C ILE A 602 -6.84 -28.13 12.03
N THR A 603 -7.30 -29.34 11.72
CA THR A 603 -6.66 -30.57 12.18
C THR A 603 -5.27 -30.79 11.55
N GLY A 604 -4.35 -31.39 12.29
CA GLY A 604 -2.99 -31.68 11.81
C GLY A 604 -2.04 -30.48 11.82
N TRP A 605 -2.46 -29.33 12.35
CA TRP A 605 -1.64 -28.12 12.47
C TRP A 605 -1.28 -27.84 13.94
N GLY A 606 -0.02 -28.06 14.30
CA GLY A 606 0.53 -27.80 15.61
C GLY A 606 0.88 -26.32 15.84
N PRO A 607 1.27 -25.95 17.08
CA PRO A 607 1.56 -24.57 17.47
C PRO A 607 2.80 -23.97 16.80
N ASN A 608 3.66 -24.81 16.18
CA ASN A 608 4.88 -24.40 15.49
C ASN A 608 4.79 -24.54 13.96
N ASP A 609 3.66 -25.01 13.42
CA ASP A 609 3.48 -25.15 11.98
C ASP A 609 3.11 -23.80 11.36
N PRO A 610 3.59 -23.41 10.18
CA PRO A 610 3.39 -22.07 9.64
C PRO A 610 1.93 -21.78 9.26
N LEU A 611 1.47 -20.54 9.39
CA LEU A 611 0.19 -20.05 8.87
C LEU A 611 0.26 -19.86 7.34
N ASN A 612 0.63 -20.92 6.62
CA ASN A 612 0.89 -20.88 5.18
C ASN A 612 -0.41 -20.90 4.34
N ALA A 613 -0.26 -20.89 3.02
CA ALA A 613 -1.37 -20.90 2.07
C ALA A 613 -2.33 -22.08 2.23
N THR A 614 -1.80 -23.27 2.52
CA THR A 614 -2.62 -24.47 2.77
C THR A 614 -3.47 -24.29 4.03
N TRP A 615 -2.87 -23.80 5.12
CA TRP A 615 -3.61 -23.51 6.36
C TRP A 615 -4.73 -22.50 6.10
N TRP A 616 -4.43 -21.39 5.43
CA TRP A 616 -5.44 -20.37 5.11
C TRP A 616 -6.53 -20.88 4.17
N HIS A 617 -6.21 -21.76 3.21
CA HIS A 617 -7.25 -22.40 2.41
C HIS A 617 -8.18 -23.26 3.28
N LEU A 618 -7.64 -24.06 4.21
CA LEU A 618 -8.46 -24.84 5.15
C LEU A 618 -9.32 -23.93 6.05
N VAL A 619 -8.81 -22.75 6.44
CA VAL A 619 -9.61 -21.72 7.13
C VAL A 619 -10.78 -21.25 6.26
N THR A 620 -10.56 -21.02 4.96
CA THR A 620 -11.66 -20.66 4.05
C THR A 620 -12.69 -21.78 3.89
N GLU A 621 -12.30 -23.06 3.95
CA GLU A 621 -13.26 -24.19 4.01
C GLU A 621 -14.04 -24.20 5.33
N GLN A 622 -13.41 -23.84 6.45
CA GLN A 622 -14.12 -23.63 7.72
C GLN A 622 -15.09 -22.45 7.65
N PHE A 623 -14.80 -21.41 6.87
CA PHE A 623 -15.72 -20.29 6.65
C PHE A 623 -16.96 -20.74 5.85
N GLU A 624 -16.79 -21.64 4.89
CA GLU A 624 -17.91 -22.26 4.16
C GLU A 624 -18.77 -23.12 5.10
N ALA A 625 -18.15 -23.89 6.00
CA ALA A 625 -18.84 -24.75 6.95
C ALA A 625 -19.48 -23.99 8.13
N ASN A 626 -18.88 -22.87 8.54
CA ASN A 626 -19.32 -22.03 9.64
C ASN A 626 -19.20 -20.54 9.28
N PRO A 627 -20.24 -19.96 8.63
CA PRO A 627 -20.25 -18.56 8.22
C PRO A 627 -20.07 -17.54 9.36
N SER A 628 -20.26 -17.91 10.63
CA SER A 628 -20.00 -17.00 11.76
C SER A 628 -18.52 -16.59 11.85
N LEU A 629 -17.60 -17.41 11.35
CA LEU A 629 -16.17 -17.07 11.27
C LEU A 629 -15.92 -15.95 10.25
N VAL A 630 -16.75 -15.82 9.20
CA VAL A 630 -16.69 -14.68 8.29
C VAL A 630 -17.15 -13.40 8.98
N SER A 631 -18.17 -13.46 9.84
CA SER A 631 -18.56 -12.30 10.66
C SER A 631 -17.42 -11.86 11.60
N THR A 632 -16.71 -12.83 12.20
CA THR A 632 -15.51 -12.56 13.01
C THR A 632 -14.41 -11.91 12.16
N PHE A 633 -14.08 -12.49 11.00
CA PHE A 633 -13.13 -11.92 10.05
C PHE A 633 -13.51 -10.49 9.63
N ASN A 634 -14.77 -10.26 9.26
CA ASN A 634 -15.26 -8.94 8.88
C ASN A 634 -15.17 -7.91 10.03
N THR A 635 -15.31 -8.35 11.28
CA THR A 635 -15.15 -7.48 12.45
C THR A 635 -13.69 -7.06 12.64
N PHE A 636 -12.74 -8.00 12.49
CA PHE A 636 -11.31 -7.71 12.58
C PHE A 636 -10.77 -6.98 11.35
N GLN A 637 -11.36 -7.19 10.18
CA GLN A 637 -11.09 -6.40 8.97
C GLN A 637 -11.20 -4.89 9.24
N GLY A 638 -12.19 -4.50 10.05
CA GLY A 638 -12.45 -3.13 10.47
C GLY A 638 -11.70 -2.67 11.73
N LYS A 639 -10.79 -3.50 12.27
CA LYS A 639 -10.15 -3.32 13.59
C LYS A 639 -11.18 -3.12 14.72
N GLN A 640 -12.29 -3.86 14.68
CA GLN A 640 -13.44 -3.71 15.59
C GLN A 640 -14.10 -2.32 15.56
N SER A 641 -13.96 -1.57 14.47
CA SER A 641 -14.62 -0.28 14.35
C SER A 641 -16.15 -0.43 14.46
N VAL A 642 -16.76 0.45 15.25
CA VAL A 642 -18.22 0.55 15.38
C VAL A 642 -18.89 1.05 14.11
N ARG A 643 -18.11 1.52 13.13
CA ARG A 643 -18.59 2.00 11.83
C ARG A 643 -18.60 0.92 10.76
N SER A 644 -17.90 -0.19 10.97
CA SER A 644 -17.82 -1.26 9.98
C SER A 644 -19.18 -1.92 9.76
N PRO A 645 -19.63 -2.08 8.50
CA PRO A 645 -20.84 -2.82 8.20
C PRO A 645 -20.69 -4.29 8.56
N ASN A 646 -21.80 -4.95 8.87
CA ASN A 646 -21.81 -6.38 9.16
C ASN A 646 -21.86 -7.21 7.86
N CYS A 647 -21.18 -8.36 7.87
CA CYS A 647 -21.24 -9.34 6.80
C CYS A 647 -22.11 -10.52 7.22
N THR A 648 -23.42 -10.44 6.97
CA THR A 648 -24.39 -11.47 7.38
C THR A 648 -25.16 -12.12 6.24
N SER A 649 -25.12 -11.53 5.03
CA SER A 649 -25.75 -12.12 3.85
C SER A 649 -24.93 -13.26 3.28
N THR A 650 -25.61 -14.21 2.63
CA THR A 650 -24.94 -15.30 1.91
C THR A 650 -23.99 -14.78 0.83
N ASP A 651 -24.36 -13.71 0.13
CA ASP A 651 -23.52 -13.09 -0.90
C ASP A 651 -22.26 -12.48 -0.29
N CYS A 652 -22.35 -11.81 0.86
CA CYS A 652 -21.18 -11.26 1.53
C CYS A 652 -20.23 -12.37 1.99
N VAL A 653 -20.76 -13.44 2.59
CA VAL A 653 -19.98 -14.61 3.02
C VAL A 653 -19.24 -15.23 1.84
N ALA A 654 -19.95 -15.49 0.73
CA ALA A 654 -19.35 -16.03 -0.48
C ALA A 654 -18.29 -15.09 -1.09
N ALA A 655 -18.57 -13.78 -1.11
CA ALA A 655 -17.63 -12.78 -1.61
C ALA A 655 -16.34 -12.74 -0.80
N LYS A 656 -16.41 -12.66 0.53
CA LYS A 656 -15.22 -12.62 1.41
C LYS A 656 -14.35 -13.87 1.22
N ILE A 657 -14.95 -15.05 1.16
CA ILE A 657 -14.23 -16.30 0.88
C ILE A 657 -13.56 -16.25 -0.50
N CYS A 658 -14.26 -15.76 -1.52
CA CYS A 658 -13.71 -15.62 -2.86
C CYS A 658 -12.53 -14.62 -2.91
N TYR A 659 -12.64 -13.47 -2.24
CA TYR A 659 -11.57 -12.47 -2.20
C TYR A 659 -10.32 -13.00 -1.50
N MET A 660 -10.47 -13.72 -0.37
CA MET A 660 -9.36 -14.40 0.28
C MET A 660 -8.67 -15.40 -0.63
N ARG A 661 -9.41 -16.02 -1.56
CA ARG A 661 -8.88 -17.00 -2.53
C ARG A 661 -8.38 -16.34 -3.84
N SER A 662 -8.31 -15.00 -3.91
CA SER A 662 -7.98 -14.24 -5.11
C SER A 662 -6.70 -13.42 -4.96
N GLY A 663 -5.56 -14.00 -5.32
CA GLY A 663 -4.25 -13.32 -5.29
C GLY A 663 -4.00 -12.28 -6.40
N SER A 664 -4.89 -12.15 -7.40
CA SER A 664 -4.80 -11.15 -8.46
C SER A 664 -6.14 -10.46 -8.75
N GLY A 665 -6.09 -9.25 -9.29
CA GLY A 665 -7.27 -8.49 -9.69
C GLY A 665 -8.09 -9.23 -10.75
N SER A 666 -7.43 -9.89 -11.70
CA SER A 666 -8.08 -10.72 -12.72
C SER A 666 -8.94 -11.84 -12.13
N ILE A 667 -8.39 -12.60 -11.17
CA ILE A 667 -9.12 -13.70 -10.53
C ILE A 667 -10.32 -13.15 -9.76
N ALA A 668 -10.12 -12.06 -9.01
CA ALA A 668 -11.18 -11.47 -8.20
C ALA A 668 -12.34 -10.95 -9.08
N ARG A 669 -12.02 -10.13 -10.10
CA ARG A 669 -13.02 -9.52 -11.01
C ARG A 669 -13.78 -10.55 -11.82
N GLN A 670 -13.13 -11.65 -12.20
CA GLN A 670 -13.77 -12.72 -12.97
C GLN A 670 -14.71 -13.59 -12.14
N ASN A 671 -14.37 -13.86 -10.87
CA ASN A 671 -15.02 -14.93 -10.09
C ASN A 671 -15.83 -14.44 -8.89
N CYS A 672 -15.52 -13.27 -8.34
CA CYS A 672 -16.09 -12.84 -7.06
C CYS A 672 -17.26 -11.86 -7.24
N ILE A 673 -18.24 -11.95 -6.35
CA ILE A 673 -19.34 -10.99 -6.26
C ILE A 673 -18.74 -9.65 -5.80
N PRO A 674 -18.94 -8.51 -6.49
CA PRO A 674 -18.37 -7.22 -6.09
C PRO A 674 -19.13 -6.57 -4.94
N GLY A 675 -18.55 -5.53 -4.33
CA GLY A 675 -19.23 -4.66 -3.37
C GLY A 675 -19.17 -5.07 -1.90
N PHE A 676 -18.46 -6.15 -1.58
CA PHE A 676 -18.23 -6.62 -0.20
C PHE A 676 -16.76 -6.55 0.22
N GLY A 677 -15.89 -5.94 -0.60
CA GLY A 677 -14.44 -5.93 -0.41
C GLY A 677 -14.01 -5.14 0.82
N SER A 678 -14.60 -3.97 1.04
CA SER A 678 -14.25 -3.04 2.13
C SER A 678 -15.28 -3.02 3.26
N VAL A 679 -14.85 -2.64 4.47
CA VAL A 679 -15.68 -2.35 5.64
C VAL A 679 -15.59 -0.89 6.10
N GLN A 680 -15.16 0.01 5.23
CA GLN A 680 -15.08 1.46 5.46
C GLN A 680 -16.41 2.18 5.19
#